data_AF-A0A1Z8YMA0-F1
#
_entry.id   AF-A0A1Z8YMA0-F1
#
_cell.length_a   1.000
_cell.length_b   1.000
_cell.length_c   1.000
_cell.angle_alpha   90.00
_cell.angle_beta   90.00
_cell.angle_gamma   90.00
#
_symmetry.space_group_name_H-M   'P 1'
#
loop_
_entity.id
_entity.type
_entity.pdbx_description
1 polymer ?
#
loop_
_entity_poly.entity_id
_entity_poly.type
_entity_poly.pdbx_seq_one_letter_code
_entity_poly.pdbx_strand_id
1 'polypeptide(L)'
;MGGISAGVGLISGIDSVSLIEQLLAVESRVKIPIQARIARLATAKSALLDINSSLLGLQSAASAFRTNSIFESVNALSSNSEVLGVTASGRPQPGSYSFLVKQLAKSSQYLTHGFASRDSTPLGLDTFSMELGNGRLNTDVPLSNLNGGDGVQRGLISITDRSGASAQIDLTQTTSVNEVLSAINSTTEIGIKASIQGDHLLLSDVSGGGGSITVADGIGNSTASDLGIAGTSAGISLVGTDINQLGMNTSLSTLNGGLGVFIRDGVTDFVLSYGGTDYDIDLGQVNAPITGESLLEKLNDGDGIAINDDPEQSDFTITSSTGISVEIDLGRILDEDGLTQQDEVETVQELIDRVNGALSEEFGAGQVTLTINADNDGFVVTDNLGGSSELQVSGTGPGGSATATDLGILGSSSGGVLTGTTLLNEVQTARAETIQDVADRINTVSGGRIALELAGDGKSLVLDASGVPIEIKSGSPGFTGDPSDIPDRTFSNLGFSSGLVDTTLEGTRILSGFGTALLSGINGGAGIGAGDSLIITDTNDNSTTITGLGSVETMADLIATVNAQLESDGIGVVMSLDSARSGVLFTDSANGGSELGITGSLSGVLGVDAISSTGTIASGNLELQYISQSSKLDDLNFGRGIGTGTFRLTDSTGATATVKIDAGDDSLYEVMKLINTRGLEIRAEINANGDGINLIDTTSETGTIAASRMKVEDLSGSVASALRLNSESSAIGGDISGSYAIEIDLDVSDTIDDLIAKLDATDAPITATVLNTGAGNKPWYLSFTSAISGTDGDLVIDTGGVDLGLDELVEAQDAQAFIGSTNPADALLVSSSDNQLDYVIEGLSIDLLKADDNPVTVTVDRDEESIVGAVTSFTDYFNEIMSKINGYDSYDAETEVRGPLLGDSTVSLVRSRLYATLQRRVQNVDGPYQYLSQVGIRLGSNGAIEFDEDKFNQAYASDPAGVEALFTAYDAQTTSSEVLDDIDPGISIEQSNTFYSSLGFGDLFDQLLEDLTDSSIGTVTLADERFQTQIDSQNDRIEQIDQRIAAKRERLQREFLAMETALAQLQGQQGALLSLSSNLNLG
;
A
#
# COMPACT_ATOMS: atom_id res chain seq x y z
N MET A 1 -22.05 -60.27 41.93
CA MET A 1 -21.18 -61.41 42.32
C MET A 1 -22.04 -62.65 42.48
N GLY A 2 -21.61 -63.78 41.91
CA GLY A 2 -22.35 -65.05 41.86
C GLY A 2 -22.86 -65.38 40.46
N GLY A 3 -21.94 -65.55 39.50
CA GLY A 3 -22.26 -66.02 38.14
C GLY A 3 -22.63 -67.49 38.17
N ILE A 4 -23.92 -67.80 37.98
CA ILE A 4 -24.39 -69.14 37.68
C ILE A 4 -24.26 -69.27 36.17
N SER A 5 -23.28 -70.06 35.72
CA SER A 5 -23.06 -70.36 34.30
C SER A 5 -24.28 -71.11 33.74
N ALA A 6 -25.16 -70.40 33.05
CA ALA A 6 -26.35 -70.92 32.38
C ALA A 6 -26.02 -71.57 31.01
N GLY A 7 -24.86 -72.23 30.88
CA GLY A 7 -24.36 -72.78 29.60
C GLY A 7 -24.32 -74.30 29.49
N VAL A 8 -24.38 -75.02 30.62
CA VAL A 8 -24.50 -76.48 30.63
C VAL A 8 -25.96 -76.82 30.82
N GLY A 9 -26.55 -77.57 29.89
CA GLY A 9 -27.91 -78.08 30.03
C GLY A 9 -28.08 -78.76 31.38
N LEU A 10 -28.97 -78.23 32.23
CA LEU A 10 -29.12 -78.66 33.63
C LEU A 10 -29.53 -80.14 33.73
N ILE A 11 -30.08 -80.69 32.64
CA ILE A 11 -30.61 -82.04 32.56
C ILE A 11 -29.76 -82.95 31.64
N SER A 12 -29.21 -82.44 30.53
CA SER A 12 -28.45 -83.27 29.58
C SER A 12 -26.94 -83.33 29.84
N GLY A 13 -26.38 -82.39 30.62
CA GLY A 13 -24.93 -82.27 30.83
C GLY A 13 -24.12 -81.85 29.59
N ILE A 14 -24.77 -81.42 28.51
CA ILE A 14 -24.12 -80.96 27.27
C ILE A 14 -23.88 -79.44 27.39
N ASP A 15 -22.66 -79.01 27.08
CA ASP A 15 -22.30 -77.60 26.91
C ASP A 15 -22.84 -77.11 25.55
N SER A 16 -24.12 -76.72 25.56
CA SER A 16 -24.83 -76.29 24.36
C SER A 16 -24.28 -74.98 23.81
N VAL A 17 -23.73 -74.11 24.67
CA VAL A 17 -23.11 -72.84 24.25
C VAL A 17 -21.85 -73.10 23.43
N SER A 18 -20.93 -73.92 23.94
CA SER A 18 -19.68 -74.30 23.23
C SER A 18 -19.97 -75.00 21.90
N LEU A 19 -20.97 -75.89 21.87
CA LEU A 19 -21.34 -76.60 20.64
C LEU A 19 -21.98 -75.66 19.60
N ILE A 20 -22.86 -74.75 20.02
CA ILE A 20 -23.44 -73.72 19.14
C ILE A 20 -22.32 -72.84 18.58
N GLU A 21 -21.38 -72.39 19.39
CA GLU A 21 -20.25 -71.58 18.92
C GLU A 21 -19.35 -72.33 17.94
N GLN A 22 -19.04 -73.61 18.17
CA GLN A 22 -18.26 -74.42 17.23
C GLN A 22 -18.98 -74.59 15.88
N LEU A 23 -20.30 -74.78 15.89
CA LEU A 23 -21.10 -74.86 14.66
C LEU A 23 -21.13 -73.54 13.89
N LEU A 24 -21.31 -72.42 14.61
CA LEU A 24 -21.29 -71.08 14.00
C LEU A 24 -19.88 -70.71 13.49
N ALA A 25 -18.81 -71.17 14.15
CA ALA A 25 -17.43 -70.96 13.74
C ALA A 25 -17.05 -71.69 12.45
N VAL A 26 -17.69 -72.83 12.14
CA VAL A 26 -17.52 -73.50 10.84
C VAL A 26 -18.20 -72.68 9.72
N GLU A 27 -19.35 -72.11 10.02
CA GLU A 27 -20.15 -71.32 9.06
C GLU A 27 -19.55 -69.94 8.79
N SER A 28 -18.88 -69.34 9.78
CA SER A 28 -18.17 -68.07 9.62
C SER A 28 -16.90 -68.16 8.74
N ARG A 29 -16.36 -69.37 8.49
CA ARG A 29 -15.19 -69.58 7.59
C ARG A 29 -15.45 -69.11 6.15
N VAL A 30 -16.71 -69.05 5.73
CA VAL A 30 -17.11 -68.56 4.39
C VAL A 30 -16.75 -67.08 4.19
N LYS A 31 -16.53 -66.32 5.27
CA LYS A 31 -16.15 -64.90 5.22
C LYS A 31 -14.66 -64.67 4.92
N ILE A 32 -13.78 -65.59 5.33
CA ILE A 32 -12.32 -65.45 5.17
C ILE A 32 -11.91 -65.11 3.72
N PRO A 33 -12.39 -65.82 2.68
CA PRO A 33 -12.04 -65.47 1.31
C PRO A 33 -12.63 -64.13 0.85
N ILE A 34 -13.76 -63.68 1.41
CA ILE A 34 -14.38 -62.37 1.12
C ILE A 34 -13.57 -61.25 1.77
N GLN A 35 -13.17 -61.42 3.04
CA GLN A 35 -12.30 -60.48 3.75
C GLN A 35 -10.93 -60.34 3.08
N ALA A 36 -10.34 -61.45 2.62
CA ALA A 36 -9.11 -61.42 1.82
C ALA A 36 -9.30 -60.67 0.49
N ARG A 37 -10.49 -60.73 -0.12
CA ARG A 37 -10.82 -59.97 -1.32
C ARG A 37 -10.98 -58.48 -1.03
N ILE A 38 -11.64 -58.11 0.07
CA ILE A 38 -11.77 -56.71 0.53
C ILE A 38 -10.38 -56.11 0.76
N ALA A 39 -9.50 -56.81 1.48
CA ALA A 39 -8.14 -56.32 1.73
C ALA A 39 -7.36 -56.04 0.42
N ARG A 40 -7.51 -56.91 -0.59
CA ARG A 40 -6.90 -56.69 -1.91
C ARG A 40 -7.48 -55.47 -2.63
N LEU A 41 -8.81 -55.32 -2.63
CA LEU A 41 -9.48 -54.17 -3.24
C LEU A 41 -9.10 -52.86 -2.54
N ALA A 42 -9.00 -52.86 -1.20
CA ALA A 42 -8.58 -51.71 -0.43
C ALA A 42 -7.11 -51.32 -0.71
N THR A 43 -6.23 -52.32 -0.87
CA THR A 43 -4.82 -52.07 -1.23
C THR A 43 -4.71 -51.50 -2.66
N ALA A 44 -5.50 -52.02 -3.61
CA ALA A 44 -5.58 -51.49 -4.97
C ALA A 44 -6.12 -50.05 -4.98
N LYS A 45 -7.20 -49.78 -4.23
CA LYS A 45 -7.75 -48.43 -4.03
C LYS A 45 -6.70 -47.46 -3.50
N SER A 46 -5.99 -47.82 -2.44
CA SER A 46 -4.94 -46.98 -1.86
C SER A 46 -3.79 -46.70 -2.84
N ALA A 47 -3.40 -47.69 -3.64
CA ALA A 47 -2.38 -47.51 -4.68
C ALA A 47 -2.87 -46.58 -5.80
N LEU A 48 -4.15 -46.65 -6.16
CA LEU A 48 -4.76 -45.75 -7.14
C LEU A 48 -4.82 -44.30 -6.62
N LEU A 49 -5.16 -44.09 -5.35
CA LEU A 49 -5.16 -42.77 -4.71
C LEU A 49 -3.75 -42.16 -4.63
N ASP A 50 -2.70 -42.96 -4.44
CA ASP A 50 -1.32 -42.47 -4.51
C ASP A 50 -0.91 -42.05 -5.94
N ILE A 51 -1.37 -42.79 -6.96
CA ILE A 51 -1.24 -42.35 -8.36
C ILE A 51 -2.01 -41.03 -8.57
N ASN A 52 -3.23 -40.90 -8.05
CA ASN A 52 -4.02 -39.67 -8.16
C ASN A 52 -3.30 -38.46 -7.56
N SER A 53 -2.78 -38.61 -6.33
CA SER A 53 -1.97 -37.58 -5.66
C SER A 53 -0.76 -37.16 -6.49
N SER A 54 -0.10 -38.13 -7.14
CA SER A 54 1.06 -37.86 -8.00
C SER A 54 0.66 -37.15 -9.29
N LEU A 55 -0.51 -37.50 -9.87
CA LEU A 55 -1.08 -36.81 -11.04
C LEU A 55 -1.42 -35.35 -10.72
N LEU A 56 -1.99 -35.07 -9.55
CA LEU A 56 -2.23 -33.70 -9.07
C LEU A 56 -0.91 -32.92 -8.88
N GLY A 57 0.14 -33.59 -8.40
CA GLY A 57 1.49 -32.99 -8.34
C GLY A 57 2.05 -32.63 -9.72
N LEU A 58 1.87 -33.51 -10.71
CA LEU A 58 2.21 -33.22 -12.10
C LEU A 58 1.33 -32.10 -12.69
N GLN A 59 0.05 -32.03 -12.32
CA GLN A 59 -0.86 -30.97 -12.77
C GLN A 59 -0.37 -29.62 -12.26
N SER A 60 0.00 -29.53 -10.98
CA SER A 60 0.61 -28.32 -10.42
C SER A 60 1.94 -27.94 -11.07
N ALA A 61 2.75 -28.91 -11.50
CA ALA A 61 4.00 -28.63 -12.22
C ALA A 61 3.76 -28.21 -13.68
N ALA A 62 2.73 -28.75 -14.33
CA ALA A 62 2.36 -28.42 -15.71
C ALA A 62 1.66 -27.06 -15.80
N SER A 63 0.86 -26.67 -14.80
CA SER A 63 0.14 -25.41 -14.77
C SER A 63 1.07 -24.19 -14.68
N ALA A 64 2.29 -24.34 -14.17
CA ALA A 64 3.32 -23.31 -14.19
C ALA A 64 3.67 -22.82 -15.61
N PHE A 65 3.40 -23.63 -16.63
CA PHE A 65 3.61 -23.28 -18.04
C PHE A 65 2.38 -22.68 -18.73
N ARG A 66 1.26 -22.54 -18.02
CA ARG A 66 -0.03 -22.10 -18.59
C ARG A 66 -0.15 -20.58 -18.65
N THR A 67 0.34 -19.86 -17.64
CA THR A 67 0.06 -18.42 -17.44
C THR A 67 1.15 -17.47 -17.94
N ASN A 68 2.09 -17.94 -18.77
CA ASN A 68 3.29 -17.22 -19.24
C ASN A 68 4.24 -16.67 -18.15
N SER A 69 3.83 -16.66 -16.87
CA SER A 69 4.53 -16.00 -15.77
C SER A 69 5.95 -16.51 -15.54
N ILE A 70 6.21 -17.80 -15.77
CA ILE A 70 7.55 -18.37 -15.62
C ILE A 70 8.52 -17.88 -16.71
N PHE A 71 8.03 -17.64 -17.93
CA PHE A 71 8.86 -17.18 -19.06
C PHE A 71 9.07 -15.66 -19.05
N GLU A 72 8.17 -14.93 -18.39
CA GLU A 72 8.28 -13.49 -18.12
C GLU A 72 9.03 -13.18 -16.81
N SER A 73 9.38 -14.21 -16.03
CA SER A 73 10.13 -14.02 -14.79
C SER A 73 11.53 -13.45 -15.07
N VAL A 74 11.92 -12.50 -14.23
CA VAL A 74 13.17 -11.74 -14.35
C VAL A 74 13.91 -11.77 -13.04
N ASN A 75 15.23 -11.81 -13.13
CA ASN A 75 16.15 -11.75 -12.03
C ASN A 75 16.91 -10.42 -12.10
N ALA A 76 17.03 -9.75 -10.96
CA ALA A 76 17.83 -8.55 -10.83
C ALA A 76 19.09 -8.85 -10.04
N LEU A 77 20.25 -8.59 -10.65
CA LEU A 77 21.57 -8.88 -10.10
C LEU A 77 22.33 -7.57 -9.84
N SER A 78 22.70 -7.35 -8.59
CA SER A 78 23.58 -6.25 -8.19
C SER A 78 25.05 -6.65 -8.37
N SER A 79 25.85 -5.77 -8.98
CA SER A 79 27.30 -5.97 -9.08
C SER A 79 28.01 -5.90 -7.73
N ASN A 80 27.36 -5.36 -6.69
CA ASN A 80 27.86 -5.31 -5.32
C ASN A 80 26.70 -5.35 -4.31
N SER A 81 26.31 -6.57 -3.92
CA SER A 81 25.23 -6.82 -2.97
C SER A 81 25.53 -6.42 -1.51
N GLU A 82 26.76 -5.99 -1.19
CA GLU A 82 27.07 -5.42 0.14
C GLU A 82 26.73 -3.93 0.22
N VAL A 83 26.57 -3.26 -0.94
CA VAL A 83 26.29 -1.82 -1.06
C VAL A 83 24.83 -1.59 -1.42
N LEU A 84 24.30 -2.39 -2.35
CA LEU A 84 22.95 -2.24 -2.87
C LEU A 84 22.34 -3.63 -3.13
N GLY A 85 21.22 -3.91 -2.45
CA GLY A 85 20.33 -5.02 -2.71
C GLY A 85 19.30 -4.65 -3.78
N VAL A 86 18.83 -5.65 -4.52
CA VAL A 86 17.77 -5.45 -5.51
C VAL A 86 16.87 -6.66 -5.51
N THR A 87 15.56 -6.39 -5.55
CA THR A 87 14.53 -7.38 -5.75
C THR A 87 13.69 -6.97 -6.95
N ALA A 88 13.48 -7.90 -7.88
CA ALA A 88 12.53 -7.70 -8.98
C ALA A 88 11.13 -8.14 -8.54
N SER A 89 10.16 -7.25 -8.65
CA SER A 89 8.75 -7.52 -8.44
C SER A 89 7.97 -7.15 -9.71
N GLY A 90 7.00 -7.96 -10.13
CA GLY A 90 6.26 -7.67 -11.37
C GLY A 90 7.08 -7.91 -12.65
N ARG A 91 7.01 -6.97 -13.62
CA ARG A 91 7.54 -7.12 -14.99
C ARG A 91 8.60 -6.05 -15.36
N PRO A 92 9.68 -5.87 -14.59
CA PRO A 92 10.70 -4.87 -14.94
C PRO A 92 11.34 -5.18 -16.29
N GLN A 93 11.57 -4.13 -17.08
CA GLN A 93 12.18 -4.28 -18.41
C GLN A 93 13.65 -4.75 -18.27
N PRO A 94 14.06 -5.80 -19.00
CA PRO A 94 15.45 -6.24 -19.02
C PRO A 94 16.40 -5.11 -19.43
N GLY A 95 17.49 -4.93 -18.70
CA GLY A 95 18.38 -3.79 -18.87
C GLY A 95 19.45 -3.68 -17.78
N SER A 96 20.35 -2.70 -17.94
CA SER A 96 21.38 -2.40 -16.95
C SER A 96 21.23 -0.97 -16.44
N TYR A 97 21.19 -0.82 -15.12
CA TYR A 97 21.02 0.45 -14.42
C TYR A 97 22.23 0.72 -13.53
N SER A 98 22.77 1.93 -13.59
CA SER A 98 23.91 2.35 -12.75
C SER A 98 23.40 3.15 -11.56
N PHE A 99 23.86 2.80 -10.37
CA PHE A 99 23.53 3.44 -9.10
C PHE A 99 24.80 3.89 -8.39
N LEU A 100 24.78 5.02 -7.70
CA LEU A 100 25.80 5.41 -6.73
C LEU A 100 25.13 5.77 -5.42
N VAL A 101 25.40 5.02 -4.36
CA VAL A 101 24.80 5.25 -3.04
C VAL A 101 25.59 6.33 -2.32
N LYS A 102 25.04 7.55 -2.25
CA LYS A 102 25.68 8.69 -1.60
C LYS A 102 25.60 8.55 -0.07
N GLN A 103 24.40 8.30 0.44
CA GLN A 103 24.17 8.18 1.87
C GLN A 103 22.93 7.35 2.18
N LEU A 104 22.88 6.86 3.41
CA LEU A 104 21.75 6.12 3.97
C LEU A 104 20.87 7.03 4.81
N ALA A 105 19.60 6.65 4.95
CA ALA A 105 18.67 7.28 5.86
C ALA A 105 19.15 7.08 7.31
N LYS A 106 19.06 8.12 8.12
CA LYS A 106 19.35 8.09 9.56
C LYS A 106 18.19 8.66 10.34
N SER A 107 17.97 8.11 11.53
CA SER A 107 17.00 8.62 12.49
C SER A 107 17.66 9.60 13.45
N SER A 108 16.94 10.66 13.81
CA SER A 108 17.42 11.66 14.76
C SER A 108 17.63 11.05 16.16
N GLN A 109 18.71 11.46 16.82
CA GLN A 109 19.03 11.04 18.19
C GLN A 109 19.49 12.22 19.04
N TYR A 110 18.84 12.37 20.20
CA TYR A 110 19.19 13.36 21.22
C TYR A 110 19.68 12.72 22.50
N LEU A 111 20.49 13.46 23.25
CA LEU A 111 20.98 13.09 24.58
C LEU A 111 20.88 14.29 25.52
N THR A 112 20.28 14.10 26.69
CA THR A 112 20.25 15.14 27.75
C THR A 112 21.61 15.28 28.43
N HIS A 113 21.77 16.30 29.28
CA HIS A 113 22.83 16.31 30.27
C HIS A 113 22.65 15.21 31.34
N GLY A 114 23.66 15.00 32.19
CA GLY A 114 23.59 14.03 33.28
C GLY A 114 22.71 14.44 34.48
N PHE A 115 21.98 13.48 35.05
CA PHE A 115 21.17 13.55 36.27
C PHE A 115 21.75 12.69 37.39
N ALA A 116 21.46 13.07 38.64
CA ALA A 116 21.98 12.39 39.83
C ALA A 116 21.31 11.04 40.09
N SER A 117 19.99 10.94 39.85
CA SER A 117 19.24 9.69 39.87
C SER A 117 18.14 9.69 38.80
N ARG A 118 17.78 8.52 38.30
CA ARG A 118 16.68 8.33 37.33
C ARG A 118 15.27 8.38 37.94
N ASP A 119 15.14 8.08 39.23
CA ASP A 119 13.85 7.80 39.91
C ASP A 119 13.53 8.78 41.05
N SER A 120 14.38 9.78 41.27
CA SER A 120 14.28 10.66 42.44
C SER A 120 14.82 12.07 42.22
N THR A 121 15.47 12.35 41.08
CA THR A 121 15.81 13.71 40.69
C THR A 121 14.68 14.24 39.82
N PRO A 122 13.95 15.27 40.26
CA PRO A 122 12.92 15.89 39.43
C PRO A 122 13.53 16.55 38.19
N LEU A 123 12.83 16.47 37.06
CA LEU A 123 13.17 17.18 35.83
C LEU A 123 12.81 18.67 35.92
N GLY A 124 11.81 19.02 36.74
CA GLY A 124 11.35 20.39 36.92
C GLY A 124 10.49 20.92 35.76
N LEU A 125 10.00 20.02 34.91
CA LEU A 125 9.14 20.33 33.77
C LEU A 125 7.67 20.32 34.17
N ASP A 126 6.89 21.23 33.58
CA ASP A 126 5.42 21.20 33.62
C ASP A 126 4.83 20.60 32.33
N THR A 127 5.53 20.78 31.21
CA THR A 127 5.18 20.22 29.91
C THR A 127 6.45 19.70 29.22
N PHE A 128 6.26 18.73 28.34
CA PHE A 128 7.28 18.26 27.44
C PHE A 128 6.61 17.94 26.10
N SER A 129 6.99 18.64 25.04
CA SER A 129 6.42 18.41 23.72
C SER A 129 7.50 17.98 22.74
N MET A 130 7.08 17.16 21.79
CA MET A 130 7.93 16.68 20.71
C MET A 130 7.19 16.71 19.40
N GLU A 131 7.91 17.00 18.34
CA GLU A 131 7.41 17.00 16.98
C GLU A 131 8.37 16.19 16.11
N LEU A 132 7.86 15.51 15.09
CA LEU A 132 8.68 14.80 14.12
C LEU A 132 8.51 15.43 12.74
N GLY A 133 9.62 15.60 12.03
CA GLY A 133 9.63 16.07 10.65
C GLY A 133 9.79 17.58 10.53
N ASN A 134 8.80 18.24 9.94
CA ASN A 134 8.94 19.57 9.34
C ASN A 134 8.77 20.77 10.31
N GLY A 135 8.73 20.55 11.62
CA GLY A 135 8.55 21.60 12.64
C GLY A 135 9.72 22.60 12.81
N ARG A 136 10.81 22.44 12.07
CA ARG A 136 11.99 23.34 12.15
C ARG A 136 11.81 24.59 11.30
N LEU A 137 12.14 25.74 11.88
CA LEU A 137 12.13 27.06 11.23
C LEU A 137 13.31 27.28 10.27
N ASN A 138 14.25 26.35 10.20
CA ASN A 138 15.34 26.34 9.22
C ASN A 138 15.39 25.01 8.49
N THR A 139 15.14 25.04 7.19
CA THR A 139 15.27 23.88 6.33
C THR A 139 16.46 24.05 5.40
N ASP A 140 17.11 22.94 5.06
CA ASP A 140 18.11 22.95 4.00
C ASP A 140 17.40 23.12 2.65
N VAL A 141 18.04 23.80 1.71
CA VAL A 141 17.45 24.04 0.39
C VAL A 141 18.12 23.13 -0.62
N PRO A 142 17.37 22.20 -1.24
CA PRO A 142 17.89 21.35 -2.30
C PRO A 142 18.38 22.18 -3.49
N LEU A 143 19.53 21.79 -4.05
CA LEU A 143 20.10 22.48 -5.23
C LEU A 143 19.19 22.37 -6.46
N SER A 144 18.32 21.36 -6.53
CA SER A 144 17.31 21.19 -7.58
C SER A 144 16.24 22.28 -7.57
N ASN A 145 15.99 22.91 -6.42
CA ASN A 145 14.90 23.88 -6.26
C ASN A 145 15.34 25.32 -6.58
N LEU A 146 16.63 25.53 -6.81
CA LEU A 146 17.20 26.85 -7.07
C LEU A 146 16.96 27.31 -8.50
N ASN A 147 17.26 28.58 -8.77
CA ASN A 147 17.17 29.21 -10.08
C ASN A 147 15.78 29.07 -10.71
N GLY A 148 14.72 29.16 -9.91
CA GLY A 148 13.35 29.06 -10.41
C GLY A 148 12.94 27.66 -10.88
N GLY A 149 13.54 26.61 -10.31
CA GLY A 149 13.28 25.21 -10.65
C GLY A 149 14.23 24.62 -11.69
N ASP A 150 15.11 25.43 -12.30
CA ASP A 150 16.13 24.94 -13.23
C ASP A 150 17.28 24.21 -12.48
N GLY A 151 17.40 24.46 -11.18
CA GLY A 151 18.38 23.85 -10.29
C GLY A 151 19.81 24.35 -10.52
N VAL A 152 20.78 23.63 -9.96
CA VAL A 152 22.22 23.89 -10.11
C VAL A 152 22.88 22.69 -10.76
N GLN A 153 23.62 22.91 -11.85
CA GLN A 153 24.43 21.84 -12.42
C GLN A 153 25.56 21.48 -11.45
N ARG A 154 25.61 20.21 -11.01
CA ARG A 154 26.68 19.71 -10.13
C ARG A 154 28.00 19.57 -10.90
N GLY A 155 29.11 19.86 -10.24
CA GLY A 155 30.41 19.94 -10.92
C GLY A 155 31.54 20.44 -10.04
N LEU A 156 32.68 20.76 -10.66
CA LEU A 156 33.82 21.36 -9.95
C LEU A 156 33.82 22.87 -10.14
N ILE A 157 34.19 23.61 -9.10
CA ILE A 157 34.43 25.06 -9.16
C ILE A 157 35.88 25.37 -8.76
N SER A 158 36.41 26.51 -9.19
CA SER A 158 37.71 27.01 -8.72
C SER A 158 37.55 28.33 -7.99
N ILE A 159 38.08 28.40 -6.77
CA ILE A 159 38.08 29.62 -5.96
C ILE A 159 39.53 30.05 -5.72
N THR A 160 39.80 31.33 -5.92
CA THR A 160 41.06 31.99 -5.60
C THR A 160 40.82 33.08 -4.57
N ASP A 161 41.58 33.05 -3.47
CA ASP A 161 41.48 34.04 -2.40
C ASP A 161 42.31 35.30 -2.69
N ARG A 162 42.24 36.29 -1.80
CA ARG A 162 42.94 37.56 -1.99
C ARG A 162 44.45 37.45 -1.76
N SER A 163 44.95 36.36 -1.19
CA SER A 163 46.39 36.08 -1.11
C SER A 163 46.94 35.54 -2.45
N GLY A 164 46.05 35.11 -3.34
CA GLY A 164 46.37 34.49 -4.63
C GLY A 164 46.49 32.96 -4.54
N ALA A 165 46.08 32.35 -3.43
CA ALA A 165 45.95 30.90 -3.32
C ALA A 165 44.67 30.44 -4.03
N SER A 166 44.74 29.31 -4.74
CA SER A 166 43.60 28.76 -5.49
C SER A 166 43.36 27.31 -5.12
N ALA A 167 42.09 26.93 -5.01
CA ALA A 167 41.63 25.56 -4.82
C ALA A 167 40.58 25.19 -5.87
N GLN A 168 40.47 23.89 -6.15
CA GLN A 168 39.36 23.31 -6.88
C GLN A 168 38.47 22.57 -5.87
N ILE A 169 37.18 22.86 -5.89
CA ILE A 169 36.20 22.33 -4.95
C ILE A 169 35.25 21.43 -5.75
N ASP A 170 35.09 20.20 -5.28
CA ASP A 170 34.23 19.19 -5.91
C ASP A 170 32.82 19.27 -5.32
N LEU A 171 31.86 19.64 -6.16
CA LEU A 171 30.44 19.72 -5.84
C LEU A 171 29.63 18.72 -6.68
N THR A 172 30.27 17.67 -7.22
CA THR A 172 29.58 16.68 -8.09
C THR A 172 28.54 15.85 -7.35
N GLN A 173 28.72 15.65 -6.04
CA GLN A 173 27.81 14.89 -5.17
C GLN A 173 27.03 15.77 -4.19
N THR A 174 27.22 17.09 -4.20
CA THR A 174 26.49 17.97 -3.29
C THR A 174 25.04 18.12 -3.73
N THR A 175 24.10 18.00 -2.81
CA THR A 175 22.65 18.00 -3.10
C THR A 175 21.92 19.20 -2.51
N SER A 176 22.55 19.93 -1.59
CA SER A 176 21.93 21.09 -0.92
C SER A 176 22.89 22.27 -0.75
N VAL A 177 22.33 23.41 -0.40
CA VAL A 177 23.12 24.63 -0.15
C VAL A 177 24.03 24.48 1.07
N ASN A 178 23.58 23.83 2.15
CA ASN A 178 24.45 23.62 3.32
C ASN A 178 25.65 22.73 3.00
N GLU A 179 25.50 21.74 2.11
CA GLU A 179 26.61 20.94 1.62
C GLU A 179 27.60 21.76 0.78
N VAL A 180 27.11 22.68 -0.07
CA VAL A 180 27.96 23.62 -0.81
C VAL A 180 28.76 24.52 0.14
N LEU A 181 28.10 25.10 1.14
CA LEU A 181 28.77 25.91 2.16
C LEU A 181 29.84 25.09 2.91
N SER A 182 29.53 23.85 3.26
CA SER A 182 30.44 22.94 3.97
C SER A 182 31.63 22.55 3.10
N ALA A 183 31.43 22.24 1.82
CA ALA A 183 32.49 21.93 0.87
C ALA A 183 33.45 23.12 0.69
N ILE A 184 32.93 24.34 0.58
CA ILE A 184 33.78 25.55 0.50
C ILE A 184 34.50 25.81 1.82
N ASN A 185 33.78 25.79 2.94
CA ASN A 185 34.33 26.14 4.25
C ASN A 185 35.32 25.11 4.83
N SER A 186 35.26 23.86 4.36
CA SER A 186 36.21 22.80 4.75
C SER A 186 37.53 22.85 3.96
N THR A 187 37.60 23.66 2.90
CA THR A 187 38.82 23.82 2.09
C THR A 187 39.85 24.65 2.84
N THR A 188 41.04 24.08 3.10
CA THR A 188 42.09 24.73 3.91
C THR A 188 43.16 25.45 3.08
N GLU A 189 43.17 25.21 1.77
CA GLU A 189 44.11 25.76 0.80
C GLU A 189 43.88 27.25 0.50
N ILE A 190 42.68 27.76 0.80
CA ILE A 190 42.25 29.13 0.56
C ILE A 190 41.70 29.75 1.85
N GLY A 191 41.90 31.05 2.05
CA GLY A 191 41.31 31.79 3.16
C GLY A 191 39.93 32.36 2.81
N ILE A 192 38.96 31.51 2.47
CA ILE A 192 37.57 31.91 2.15
C ILE A 192 36.58 31.30 3.14
N LYS A 193 35.60 32.09 3.57
CA LYS A 193 34.41 31.64 4.30
C LYS A 193 33.17 31.91 3.46
N ALA A 194 32.41 30.87 3.14
CA ALA A 194 31.09 30.95 2.54
C ALA A 194 29.99 31.04 3.62
N SER A 195 28.98 31.87 3.37
CA SER A 195 27.77 31.99 4.20
C SER A 195 26.57 32.38 3.34
N ILE A 196 25.36 32.23 3.86
CA ILE A 196 24.14 32.77 3.24
C ILE A 196 23.94 34.23 3.70
N GLN A 197 23.47 35.08 2.78
CA GLN A 197 22.95 36.41 3.10
C GLN A 197 21.71 36.65 2.24
N GLY A 198 20.52 36.66 2.85
CA GLY A 198 19.27 36.72 2.10
C GLY A 198 19.11 35.52 1.17
N ASP A 199 18.88 35.77 -0.12
CA ASP A 199 18.60 34.76 -1.15
C ASP A 199 19.83 34.44 -2.04
N HIS A 200 21.05 34.75 -1.56
CA HIS A 200 22.32 34.47 -2.24
C HIS A 200 23.44 33.99 -1.30
N LEU A 201 24.52 33.50 -1.92
CA LEU A 201 25.76 33.12 -1.24
C LEU A 201 26.72 34.30 -1.13
N LEU A 202 27.36 34.44 0.03
CA LEU A 202 28.39 35.42 0.34
C LEU A 202 29.71 34.72 0.61
N LEU A 203 30.74 35.05 -0.16
CA LEU A 203 32.11 34.58 0.07
C LEU A 203 32.93 35.70 0.69
N SER A 204 33.46 35.49 1.90
CA SER A 204 34.30 36.45 2.62
C SER A 204 35.73 35.96 2.74
N ASP A 205 36.68 36.81 2.37
CA ASP A 205 38.11 36.53 2.52
C ASP A 205 38.56 36.75 3.97
N VAL A 206 39.22 35.73 4.51
CA VAL A 206 39.89 35.73 5.82
C VAL A 206 41.40 35.53 5.68
N SER A 207 41.92 35.45 4.45
CA SER A 207 43.36 35.30 4.16
C SER A 207 44.16 36.56 4.52
N GLY A 208 43.52 37.73 4.49
CA GLY A 208 44.17 39.02 4.75
C GLY A 208 45.00 39.54 3.56
N GLY A 209 44.87 38.92 2.39
CA GLY A 209 45.56 39.29 1.16
C GLY A 209 45.01 40.57 0.51
N GLY A 210 45.85 41.23 -0.31
CA GLY A 210 45.49 42.47 -1.01
C GLY A 210 44.91 42.30 -2.42
N GLY A 211 44.85 41.06 -2.93
CA GLY A 211 44.31 40.72 -4.25
C GLY A 211 42.79 40.71 -4.32
N SER A 212 42.25 39.90 -5.23
CA SER A 212 40.81 39.77 -5.49
C SER A 212 40.35 38.34 -5.23
N ILE A 213 39.13 38.18 -4.74
CA ILE A 213 38.43 36.88 -4.73
C ILE A 213 38.03 36.59 -6.17
N THR A 214 38.35 35.40 -6.69
CA THR A 214 37.93 34.96 -8.03
C THR A 214 37.28 33.60 -7.93
N VAL A 215 36.11 33.44 -8.51
CA VAL A 215 35.39 32.16 -8.60
C VAL A 215 35.10 31.89 -10.07
N ALA A 216 35.36 30.67 -10.52
CA ALA A 216 35.10 30.24 -11.90
C ALA A 216 34.55 28.82 -11.95
N ASP A 217 33.75 28.55 -12.97
CA ASP A 217 33.28 27.22 -13.31
C ASP A 217 34.44 26.28 -13.70
N GLY A 218 34.23 24.99 -13.46
CA GLY A 218 35.09 23.94 -13.98
C GLY A 218 34.90 23.75 -15.48
N ILE A 219 35.80 22.98 -16.09
CA ILE A 219 35.70 22.68 -17.52
C ILE A 219 34.45 21.80 -17.75
N GLY A 220 33.48 22.31 -18.50
CA GLY A 220 32.31 21.55 -18.93
C GLY A 220 31.09 21.61 -18.01
N ASN A 221 31.08 22.50 -17.00
CA ASN A 221 29.93 22.75 -16.14
C ASN A 221 29.64 24.26 -15.99
N SER A 222 28.48 24.60 -15.39
CA SER A 222 28.06 25.95 -15.00
C SER A 222 27.86 26.09 -13.49
N THR A 223 28.44 25.21 -12.66
CA THR A 223 28.15 25.11 -11.23
C THR A 223 28.31 26.42 -10.45
N ALA A 224 29.39 27.17 -10.65
CA ALA A 224 29.60 28.45 -9.97
C ALA A 224 28.67 29.54 -10.50
N SER A 225 28.35 29.51 -11.80
CA SER A 225 27.40 30.42 -12.43
C SER A 225 25.98 30.19 -11.90
N ASP A 226 25.55 28.93 -11.81
CA ASP A 226 24.24 28.52 -11.30
C ASP A 226 24.10 28.77 -9.79
N LEU A 227 25.21 28.70 -9.03
CA LEU A 227 25.26 29.13 -7.63
C LEU A 227 25.35 30.66 -7.46
N GLY A 228 25.33 31.43 -8.55
CA GLY A 228 25.37 32.89 -8.52
C GLY A 228 26.69 33.48 -8.04
N ILE A 229 27.76 32.69 -7.87
CA ILE A 229 29.03 33.12 -7.28
C ILE A 229 30.16 33.28 -8.30
N ALA A 230 29.96 32.91 -9.56
CA ALA A 230 30.97 33.08 -10.62
C ALA A 230 31.30 34.57 -10.81
N GLY A 231 32.59 34.92 -10.71
CA GLY A 231 33.01 36.30 -10.87
C GLY A 231 34.30 36.66 -10.15
N THR A 232 34.56 37.97 -10.04
CA THR A 232 35.74 38.50 -9.37
C THR A 232 35.38 39.73 -8.54
N SER A 233 35.81 39.75 -7.28
CA SER A 233 35.64 40.91 -6.38
C SER A 233 36.99 41.39 -5.85
N ALA A 234 37.22 42.71 -5.92
CA ALA A 234 38.38 43.34 -5.28
C ALA A 234 38.15 43.71 -3.79
N GLY A 235 36.92 43.52 -3.30
CA GLY A 235 36.56 43.73 -1.90
C GLY A 235 37.00 42.58 -1.00
N ILE A 236 36.72 42.69 0.31
CA ILE A 236 36.89 41.57 1.27
C ILE A 236 35.82 40.50 1.10
N SER A 237 34.77 40.77 0.32
CA SER A 237 33.69 39.82 0.07
C SER A 237 33.28 39.84 -1.40
N LEU A 238 32.81 38.69 -1.89
CA LEU A 238 32.12 38.51 -3.16
C LEU A 238 30.67 38.15 -2.82
N VAL A 239 29.76 39.03 -3.22
CA VAL A 239 28.32 38.86 -3.05
C VAL A 239 27.80 38.17 -4.32
N GLY A 240 27.16 37.02 -4.16
CA GLY A 240 26.53 36.32 -5.28
C GLY A 240 25.26 37.00 -5.78
N THR A 241 24.68 36.47 -6.85
CA THR A 241 23.33 36.83 -7.30
C THR A 241 22.28 36.05 -6.52
N ASP A 242 21.06 36.59 -6.45
CA ASP A 242 19.93 35.84 -5.89
C ASP A 242 19.66 34.60 -6.75
N ILE A 243 19.60 33.46 -6.09
CA ILE A 243 19.42 32.13 -6.71
C ILE A 243 18.23 31.38 -6.09
N ASN A 244 17.75 31.83 -4.93
CA ASN A 244 16.48 31.42 -4.36
C ASN A 244 15.38 32.40 -4.81
N GLN A 245 14.88 32.17 -6.01
CA GLN A 245 13.88 33.01 -6.67
C GLN A 245 12.89 32.13 -7.42
N LEU A 246 11.67 32.64 -7.62
CA LEU A 246 10.65 32.04 -8.46
C LEU A 246 11.07 32.05 -9.92
N GLY A 247 10.70 31.00 -10.62
CA GLY A 247 10.75 30.86 -12.07
C GLY A 247 9.43 30.28 -12.57
N MET A 248 9.21 30.32 -13.88
CA MET A 248 8.01 29.68 -14.45
C MET A 248 8.01 28.16 -14.26
N ASN A 249 9.19 27.54 -14.15
CA ASN A 249 9.35 26.11 -13.88
C ASN A 249 9.28 25.76 -12.37
N THR A 250 9.08 26.73 -11.48
CA THR A 250 8.97 26.44 -10.05
C THR A 250 7.74 25.58 -9.80
N SER A 251 7.95 24.44 -9.12
CA SER A 251 6.88 23.53 -8.71
C SER A 251 5.95 24.19 -7.69
N LEU A 252 4.64 24.06 -7.90
CA LEU A 252 3.62 24.55 -6.99
C LEU A 252 3.70 23.89 -5.60
N SER A 253 4.18 22.64 -5.51
CA SER A 253 4.36 21.94 -4.23
C SER A 253 5.42 22.58 -3.33
N THR A 254 6.38 23.31 -3.91
CA THR A 254 7.47 23.96 -3.14
C THR A 254 7.08 25.32 -2.56
N LEU A 255 5.93 25.86 -2.97
CA LEU A 255 5.44 27.16 -2.54
C LEU A 255 4.91 27.10 -1.10
N ASN A 256 4.79 28.26 -0.47
CA ASN A 256 4.30 28.44 0.90
C ASN A 256 5.07 27.60 1.93
N GLY A 257 6.40 27.49 1.76
CA GLY A 257 7.24 26.71 2.65
C GLY A 257 7.06 25.20 2.51
N GLY A 258 6.57 24.71 1.36
CA GLY A 258 6.31 23.30 1.11
C GLY A 258 4.87 22.86 1.35
N LEU A 259 3.98 23.78 1.79
CA LEU A 259 2.54 23.50 1.93
C LEU A 259 1.82 23.35 0.58
N GLY A 260 2.45 23.86 -0.49
CA GLY A 260 1.95 23.77 -1.84
C GLY A 260 0.87 24.80 -2.16
N VAL A 261 0.13 24.53 -3.25
CA VAL A 261 -1.05 25.28 -3.66
C VAL A 261 -2.25 24.36 -3.61
N PHE A 262 -3.30 24.77 -2.90
CA PHE A 262 -4.54 24.01 -2.84
C PHE A 262 -5.26 24.04 -4.19
N ILE A 263 -5.41 22.87 -4.82
CA ILE A 263 -6.05 22.68 -6.13
C ILE A 263 -7.09 21.57 -6.00
N ARG A 264 -8.25 21.76 -6.62
CA ARG A 264 -9.33 20.78 -6.64
C ARG A 264 -9.66 20.35 -8.07
N ASP A 265 -9.91 19.07 -8.26
CA ASP A 265 -10.22 18.53 -9.59
C ASP A 265 -11.68 18.82 -9.98
N GLY A 266 -11.88 19.11 -11.26
CA GLY A 266 -13.19 19.32 -11.87
C GLY A 266 -14.00 20.51 -11.36
N VAL A 267 -13.39 21.46 -10.64
CA VAL A 267 -14.07 22.65 -10.10
C VAL A 267 -13.28 23.92 -10.36
N THR A 268 -13.96 25.06 -10.33
CA THR A 268 -13.29 26.36 -10.43
C THR A 268 -12.56 26.67 -9.12
N ASP A 269 -11.24 26.79 -9.18
CA ASP A 269 -10.43 27.16 -8.02
C ASP A 269 -10.58 28.65 -7.68
N PHE A 270 -10.56 29.53 -8.69
CA PHE A 270 -10.80 30.95 -8.51
C PHE A 270 -11.32 31.61 -9.80
N VAL A 271 -11.89 32.80 -9.66
CA VAL A 271 -12.46 33.55 -10.79
C VAL A 271 -11.70 34.86 -10.98
N LEU A 272 -11.26 35.12 -12.21
CA LEU A 272 -10.66 36.40 -12.59
C LEU A 272 -11.67 37.24 -13.36
N SER A 273 -12.00 38.43 -12.84
CA SER A 273 -12.85 39.39 -13.54
C SER A 273 -12.00 40.41 -14.29
N TYR A 274 -12.09 40.43 -15.61
CA TYR A 274 -11.45 41.43 -16.46
C TYR A 274 -12.50 42.30 -17.13
N GLY A 275 -12.49 43.61 -16.84
CA GLY A 275 -13.44 44.55 -17.42
C GLY A 275 -14.92 44.19 -17.18
N GLY A 276 -15.21 43.47 -16.07
CA GLY A 276 -16.54 42.98 -15.71
C GLY A 276 -16.97 41.67 -16.39
N THR A 277 -16.07 41.00 -17.11
CA THR A 277 -16.27 39.62 -17.60
C THR A 277 -15.52 38.66 -16.70
N ASP A 278 -16.21 37.64 -16.20
CA ASP A 278 -15.65 36.65 -15.29
C ASP A 278 -15.07 35.47 -16.09
N TYR A 279 -13.91 35.00 -15.65
CA TYR A 279 -13.15 33.89 -16.22
C TYR A 279 -12.89 32.87 -15.11
N ASP A 280 -13.49 31.69 -15.25
CA ASP A 280 -13.40 30.60 -14.28
C ASP A 280 -12.08 29.85 -14.49
N ILE A 281 -11.18 29.93 -13.52
CA ILE A 281 -9.87 29.26 -13.55
C ILE A 281 -9.97 27.98 -12.73
N ASP A 282 -9.85 26.85 -13.41
CA ASP A 282 -9.75 25.50 -12.86
C ASP A 282 -8.29 25.05 -13.06
N LEU A 283 -7.55 24.79 -11.99
CA LEU A 283 -6.17 24.28 -12.02
C LEU A 283 -6.10 22.76 -11.85
N GLY A 284 -7.23 22.12 -11.59
CA GLY A 284 -7.35 20.69 -11.35
C GLY A 284 -7.26 19.85 -12.60
N GLN A 285 -7.22 18.54 -12.37
CA GLN A 285 -7.39 17.53 -13.39
C GLN A 285 -8.82 17.62 -13.95
N VAL A 286 -8.91 17.52 -15.28
CA VAL A 286 -10.16 17.43 -16.00
C VAL A 286 -10.12 16.15 -16.82
N ASN A 287 -10.99 15.21 -16.50
CA ASN A 287 -11.10 13.94 -17.20
C ASN A 287 -12.06 14.06 -18.39
N ALA A 288 -11.79 13.26 -19.43
CA ALA A 288 -12.66 13.17 -20.58
C ALA A 288 -14.02 12.59 -20.15
N PRO A 289 -15.15 13.11 -20.65
CA PRO A 289 -16.46 12.53 -20.34
C PRO A 289 -16.51 11.09 -20.81
N ILE A 290 -17.17 10.24 -20.04
CA ILE A 290 -17.50 8.87 -20.45
C ILE A 290 -18.50 8.96 -21.60
N THR A 291 -18.12 8.40 -22.73
CA THR A 291 -18.98 8.29 -23.91
C THR A 291 -19.07 6.83 -24.32
N GLY A 292 -19.97 6.49 -25.26
CA GLY A 292 -20.01 5.14 -25.81
C GLY A 292 -18.71 4.68 -26.47
N GLU A 293 -17.87 5.61 -26.94
CA GLU A 293 -16.56 5.32 -27.55
C GLU A 293 -15.43 5.17 -26.51
N SER A 294 -15.69 5.47 -25.23
CA SER A 294 -14.69 5.30 -24.16
C SER A 294 -14.34 3.81 -24.02
N LEU A 295 -13.04 3.52 -23.91
CA LEU A 295 -12.51 2.18 -23.72
C LEU A 295 -12.59 1.80 -22.24
N LEU A 296 -13.04 0.57 -21.95
CA LEU A 296 -13.17 0.09 -20.58
C LEU A 296 -11.82 -0.02 -19.87
N GLU A 297 -10.74 -0.36 -20.59
CA GLU A 297 -9.36 -0.42 -20.06
C GLU A 297 -8.86 0.94 -19.54
N LYS A 298 -9.50 2.05 -19.93
CA LYS A 298 -9.07 3.42 -19.60
C LYS A 298 -9.91 4.08 -18.52
N LEU A 299 -10.94 3.38 -18.04
CA LEU A 299 -11.73 3.81 -16.91
C LEU A 299 -10.98 3.48 -15.61
N ASN A 300 -11.42 4.08 -14.50
CA ASN A 300 -10.83 3.88 -13.18
C ASN A 300 -9.33 4.24 -13.12
N ASP A 301 -8.97 5.44 -13.60
CA ASP A 301 -7.59 5.93 -13.71
C ASP A 301 -6.63 5.04 -14.53
N GLY A 302 -7.18 4.21 -15.43
CA GLY A 302 -6.41 3.31 -16.27
C GLY A 302 -6.18 1.93 -15.68
N ASP A 303 -6.76 1.64 -14.50
CA ASP A 303 -6.86 0.27 -13.96
C ASP A 303 -7.85 -0.58 -14.78
N GLY A 304 -8.76 0.08 -15.49
CA GLY A 304 -9.79 -0.55 -16.31
C GLY A 304 -10.98 -1.07 -15.50
N ILE A 305 -11.85 -1.81 -16.17
CA ILE A 305 -12.96 -2.53 -15.55
C ILE A 305 -12.59 -4.02 -15.53
N ALA A 306 -12.55 -4.64 -14.35
CA ALA A 306 -12.32 -6.08 -14.28
C ALA A 306 -13.50 -6.83 -14.92
N ILE A 307 -13.23 -7.64 -15.93
CA ILE A 307 -14.22 -8.52 -16.57
C ILE A 307 -13.86 -9.97 -16.22
N ASN A 308 -14.86 -10.78 -15.95
CA ASN A 308 -14.68 -12.20 -15.68
C ASN A 308 -14.44 -12.96 -16.99
N ASP A 309 -13.27 -13.60 -17.09
CA ASP A 309 -12.89 -14.41 -18.25
C ASP A 309 -13.50 -15.82 -18.27
N ASP A 310 -14.18 -16.23 -17.18
CA ASP A 310 -14.85 -17.54 -17.10
C ASP A 310 -16.25 -17.49 -17.74
N PRO A 311 -16.45 -18.12 -18.92
CA PRO A 311 -17.72 -18.05 -19.66
C PRO A 311 -18.86 -18.82 -18.99
N GLU A 312 -18.61 -19.58 -17.93
CA GLU A 312 -19.65 -20.26 -17.15
C GLU A 312 -20.19 -19.41 -15.98
N GLN A 313 -19.65 -18.21 -15.77
CA GLN A 313 -19.98 -17.37 -14.63
C GLN A 313 -20.21 -15.91 -15.02
N SER A 314 -21.30 -15.35 -14.51
CA SER A 314 -21.65 -13.94 -14.72
C SER A 314 -20.79 -12.99 -13.87
N ASP A 315 -20.49 -11.81 -14.40
CA ASP A 315 -19.75 -10.74 -13.72
C ASP A 315 -20.54 -10.17 -12.52
N PHE A 316 -21.84 -9.95 -12.72
CA PHE A 316 -22.74 -9.46 -11.67
C PHE A 316 -24.20 -9.78 -11.98
N THR A 317 -25.06 -9.55 -10.99
CA THR A 317 -26.50 -9.76 -11.07
C THR A 317 -27.25 -8.46 -10.80
N ILE A 318 -28.25 -8.14 -11.62
CA ILE A 318 -29.21 -7.06 -11.39
C ILE A 318 -30.54 -7.65 -10.94
N THR A 319 -30.99 -7.29 -9.74
CA THR A 319 -32.30 -7.66 -9.20
C THR A 319 -33.24 -6.47 -9.24
N SER A 320 -34.34 -6.58 -9.98
CA SER A 320 -35.36 -5.52 -10.11
C SER A 320 -36.21 -5.37 -8.83
N SER A 321 -36.97 -4.27 -8.76
CA SER A 321 -37.98 -3.98 -7.73
C SER A 321 -39.12 -5.01 -7.67
N THR A 322 -39.24 -5.87 -8.69
CA THR A 322 -40.17 -7.01 -8.69
C THR A 322 -39.60 -8.26 -8.02
N GLY A 323 -38.31 -8.25 -7.67
CA GLY A 323 -37.58 -9.36 -7.04
C GLY A 323 -37.06 -10.42 -8.02
N ILE A 324 -37.12 -10.15 -9.33
CA ILE A 324 -36.53 -10.99 -10.38
C ILE A 324 -35.09 -10.53 -10.62
N SER A 325 -34.17 -11.48 -10.66
CA SER A 325 -32.73 -11.29 -10.86
C SER A 325 -32.33 -11.71 -12.28
N VAL A 326 -31.45 -10.93 -12.90
CA VAL A 326 -30.84 -11.21 -14.20
C VAL A 326 -29.32 -11.20 -14.02
N GLU A 327 -28.69 -12.29 -14.45
CA GLU A 327 -27.24 -12.43 -14.49
C GLU A 327 -26.69 -11.73 -15.74
N ILE A 328 -25.60 -10.99 -15.56
CA ILE A 328 -24.96 -10.19 -16.60
C ILE A 328 -23.57 -10.76 -16.87
N ASP A 329 -23.31 -11.06 -18.13
CA ASP A 329 -22.03 -11.55 -18.64
C ASP A 329 -21.46 -10.56 -19.68
N LEU A 330 -20.34 -9.95 -19.31
CA LEU A 330 -19.56 -8.99 -20.08
C LEU A 330 -18.36 -9.65 -20.77
N GLY A 331 -17.97 -10.84 -20.33
CA GLY A 331 -16.93 -11.65 -20.92
C GLY A 331 -17.31 -12.20 -22.30
N ARG A 332 -16.49 -13.15 -22.76
CA ARG A 332 -16.74 -13.86 -24.02
C ARG A 332 -17.91 -14.82 -23.84
N ILE A 333 -19.04 -14.52 -24.48
CA ILE A 333 -20.20 -15.42 -24.50
C ILE A 333 -20.00 -16.44 -25.60
N LEU A 334 -20.00 -17.71 -25.20
CA LEU A 334 -19.88 -18.84 -26.10
C LEU A 334 -21.29 -19.40 -26.41
N ASP A 335 -21.54 -19.83 -27.66
CA ASP A 335 -22.80 -20.53 -27.97
C ASP A 335 -22.81 -21.96 -27.42
N GLU A 336 -23.91 -22.71 -27.61
CA GLU A 336 -23.99 -24.14 -27.24
C GLU A 336 -22.88 -24.97 -27.92
N ASP A 337 -22.34 -24.47 -29.04
CA ASP A 337 -21.22 -25.02 -29.77
C ASP A 337 -19.87 -24.36 -29.38
N GLY A 338 -19.82 -23.69 -28.22
CA GLY A 338 -18.70 -22.98 -27.60
C GLY A 338 -17.85 -22.11 -28.51
N LEU A 339 -18.44 -21.66 -29.60
CA LEU A 339 -17.91 -20.67 -30.52
C LEU A 339 -18.19 -19.31 -29.88
N THR A 340 -17.25 -18.37 -29.98
CA THR A 340 -17.51 -17.01 -29.53
C THR A 340 -18.71 -16.47 -30.29
N GLN A 341 -19.85 -16.41 -29.60
CA GLN A 341 -21.09 -15.87 -30.12
C GLN A 341 -21.04 -14.35 -30.01
N GLN A 342 -20.46 -13.86 -28.92
CA GLN A 342 -20.15 -12.45 -28.71
C GLN A 342 -18.78 -12.33 -28.04
N ASP A 343 -17.94 -11.45 -28.57
CA ASP A 343 -16.65 -11.12 -27.96
C ASP A 343 -16.84 -10.41 -26.61
N GLU A 344 -15.77 -10.35 -25.82
CA GLU A 344 -15.71 -9.53 -24.61
C GLU A 344 -15.96 -8.06 -24.96
N VAL A 345 -16.60 -7.32 -24.05
CA VAL A 345 -16.85 -5.89 -24.27
C VAL A 345 -15.57 -5.08 -24.09
N GLU A 346 -15.22 -4.23 -25.07
CA GLU A 346 -14.03 -3.37 -24.99
C GLU A 346 -14.42 -1.90 -24.76
N THR A 347 -15.62 -1.52 -25.20
CA THR A 347 -16.13 -0.15 -25.12
C THR A 347 -17.35 -0.02 -24.21
N VAL A 348 -17.56 1.19 -23.71
CA VAL A 348 -18.73 1.53 -22.88
C VAL A 348 -20.04 1.28 -23.64
N GLN A 349 -20.09 1.54 -24.96
CA GLN A 349 -21.31 1.27 -25.73
C GLN A 349 -21.61 -0.23 -25.82
N GLU A 350 -20.59 -1.07 -26.03
CA GLU A 350 -20.76 -2.53 -26.05
C GLU A 350 -21.22 -3.07 -24.71
N LEU A 351 -20.66 -2.55 -23.61
CA LEU A 351 -21.11 -2.86 -22.25
C LEU A 351 -22.58 -2.50 -22.04
N ILE A 352 -22.98 -1.29 -22.42
CA ILE A 352 -24.37 -0.83 -22.27
C ILE A 352 -25.32 -1.68 -23.13
N ASP A 353 -24.93 -2.00 -24.35
CA ASP A 353 -25.73 -2.81 -25.26
C ASP A 353 -25.87 -4.26 -24.75
N ARG A 354 -24.80 -4.85 -24.22
CA ARG A 354 -24.80 -6.19 -23.62
C ARG A 354 -25.73 -6.27 -22.41
N VAL A 355 -25.57 -5.34 -21.45
CA VAL A 355 -26.38 -5.28 -20.23
C VAL A 355 -27.86 -5.06 -20.56
N ASN A 356 -28.16 -4.07 -21.42
CA ASN A 356 -29.53 -3.77 -21.80
C ASN A 356 -30.16 -4.87 -22.64
N GLY A 357 -29.36 -5.60 -23.43
CA GLY A 357 -29.77 -6.81 -24.13
C GLY A 357 -30.35 -7.83 -23.16
N ALA A 358 -29.53 -8.28 -22.20
CA ALA A 358 -29.93 -9.26 -21.17
C ALA A 358 -31.15 -8.80 -20.36
N LEU A 359 -31.17 -7.54 -19.92
CA LEU A 359 -32.31 -6.98 -19.20
C LEU A 359 -33.60 -6.94 -20.04
N SER A 360 -33.48 -6.66 -21.34
CA SER A 360 -34.64 -6.55 -22.23
C SER A 360 -35.28 -7.89 -22.56
N GLU A 361 -34.52 -8.99 -22.53
CA GLU A 361 -35.03 -10.34 -22.73
C GLU A 361 -35.96 -10.76 -21.59
N GLU A 362 -35.61 -10.41 -20.36
CA GLU A 362 -36.43 -10.77 -19.19
C GLU A 362 -37.52 -9.74 -18.84
N PHE A 363 -37.18 -8.45 -18.85
CA PHE A 363 -38.12 -7.40 -18.42
C PHE A 363 -38.88 -6.74 -19.56
N GLY A 364 -38.44 -6.92 -20.80
CA GLY A 364 -38.92 -6.17 -21.96
C GLY A 364 -38.17 -4.85 -22.16
N ALA A 365 -38.05 -4.43 -23.41
CA ALA A 365 -37.26 -3.27 -23.81
C ALA A 365 -37.61 -1.99 -23.00
N GLY A 366 -36.59 -1.39 -22.39
CA GLY A 366 -36.68 -0.11 -21.68
C GLY A 366 -37.35 -0.16 -20.30
N GLN A 367 -37.64 -1.35 -19.76
CA GLN A 367 -38.20 -1.48 -18.41
C GLN A 367 -37.12 -1.34 -17.33
N VAL A 368 -36.01 -2.08 -17.46
CA VAL A 368 -34.80 -1.92 -16.65
C VAL A 368 -33.64 -1.60 -17.60
N THR A 369 -32.87 -0.56 -17.32
CA THR A 369 -31.80 -0.10 -18.22
C THR A 369 -30.56 0.38 -17.46
N LEU A 370 -29.38 0.09 -18.01
CA LEU A 370 -28.12 0.74 -17.70
C LEU A 370 -27.85 1.85 -18.72
N THR A 371 -27.53 3.06 -18.26
CA THR A 371 -27.07 4.16 -19.13
C THR A 371 -25.92 4.92 -18.47
N ILE A 372 -25.18 5.69 -19.27
CA ILE A 372 -24.30 6.74 -18.74
C ILE A 372 -25.18 7.75 -17.99
N ASN A 373 -24.70 8.25 -16.85
CA ASN A 373 -25.41 9.25 -16.07
C ASN A 373 -25.45 10.61 -16.79
N ALA A 374 -26.18 11.58 -16.24
CA ALA A 374 -26.37 12.88 -16.90
C ALA A 374 -25.07 13.71 -16.98
N ASP A 375 -24.15 13.47 -16.05
CA ASP A 375 -22.89 14.20 -15.92
C ASP A 375 -21.76 13.60 -16.79
N ASN A 376 -22.01 12.43 -17.40
CA ASN A 376 -21.06 11.66 -18.20
C ASN A 376 -19.80 11.25 -17.42
N ASP A 377 -19.94 10.97 -16.15
CA ASP A 377 -18.83 10.57 -15.26
C ASP A 377 -19.14 9.27 -14.53
N GLY A 378 -20.17 8.53 -14.92
CA GLY A 378 -20.51 7.25 -14.31
C GLY A 378 -21.75 6.61 -14.93
N PHE A 379 -22.26 5.58 -14.29
CA PHE A 379 -23.40 4.79 -14.78
C PHE A 379 -24.64 4.93 -13.89
N VAL A 380 -25.81 4.74 -14.48
CA VAL A 380 -27.09 4.70 -13.77
C VAL A 380 -27.88 3.46 -14.19
N VAL A 381 -28.42 2.73 -13.21
CA VAL A 381 -29.38 1.65 -13.45
C VAL A 381 -30.77 2.17 -13.08
N THR A 382 -31.71 2.11 -14.02
CA THR A 382 -33.10 2.55 -13.84
C THR A 382 -34.04 1.37 -13.99
N ASP A 383 -34.99 1.22 -13.06
CA ASP A 383 -36.07 0.24 -13.06
C ASP A 383 -37.44 0.96 -13.02
N ASN A 384 -38.22 0.77 -14.09
CA ASN A 384 -39.55 1.37 -14.28
C ASN A 384 -40.73 0.40 -13.99
N LEU A 385 -40.48 -0.82 -13.51
CA LEU A 385 -41.49 -1.87 -13.34
C LEU A 385 -42.45 -1.62 -12.16
N GLY A 386 -42.03 -0.81 -11.17
CA GLY A 386 -42.89 -0.33 -10.07
C GLY A 386 -43.24 -1.39 -9.00
N GLY A 387 -42.25 -2.14 -8.51
CA GLY A 387 -42.42 -3.16 -7.47
C GLY A 387 -42.23 -2.66 -6.01
N SER A 388 -42.29 -3.59 -5.04
CA SER A 388 -42.16 -3.29 -3.60
C SER A 388 -40.79 -3.66 -3.01
N SER A 389 -39.92 -4.30 -3.78
CA SER A 389 -38.55 -4.63 -3.41
C SER A 389 -37.60 -3.51 -3.87
N GLU A 390 -36.37 -3.52 -3.37
CA GLU A 390 -35.31 -2.61 -3.84
C GLU A 390 -34.71 -3.11 -5.15
N LEU A 391 -34.31 -2.18 -6.02
CA LEU A 391 -33.36 -2.47 -7.10
C LEU A 391 -32.02 -2.80 -6.47
N GLN A 392 -31.37 -3.90 -6.86
CA GLN A 392 -30.07 -4.30 -6.32
C GLN A 392 -29.13 -4.73 -7.42
N VAL A 393 -27.86 -4.39 -7.29
CA VAL A 393 -26.74 -4.91 -8.08
C VAL A 393 -25.79 -5.62 -7.13
N SER A 394 -25.51 -6.89 -7.39
CA SER A 394 -24.63 -7.74 -6.57
C SER A 394 -23.62 -8.48 -7.43
N GLY A 395 -22.40 -8.66 -6.94
CA GLY A 395 -21.36 -9.43 -7.65
C GLY A 395 -21.60 -10.94 -7.65
N THR A 396 -21.11 -11.62 -8.69
CA THR A 396 -21.14 -13.08 -8.86
C THR A 396 -19.76 -13.60 -9.30
N GLY A 397 -19.42 -14.86 -8.97
CA GLY A 397 -18.21 -15.54 -9.45
C GLY A 397 -16.92 -15.43 -8.60
N PRO A 398 -15.78 -16.01 -9.04
CA PRO A 398 -14.49 -16.05 -8.34
C PRO A 398 -13.83 -14.66 -8.18
N GLY A 399 -14.18 -13.70 -9.04
CA GLY A 399 -13.84 -12.27 -8.90
C GLY A 399 -14.74 -11.50 -7.92
N GLY A 400 -15.79 -12.12 -7.39
CA GLY A 400 -16.67 -11.54 -6.38
C GLY A 400 -17.45 -10.33 -6.88
N SER A 401 -17.21 -9.16 -6.32
CA SER A 401 -17.91 -7.91 -6.68
C SER A 401 -17.06 -6.93 -7.47
N ALA A 402 -15.89 -7.34 -7.98
CA ALA A 402 -14.92 -6.47 -8.64
C ALA A 402 -15.55 -5.67 -9.79
N THR A 403 -16.11 -6.32 -10.81
CA THR A 403 -16.71 -5.65 -11.98
C THR A 403 -17.77 -4.62 -11.62
N ALA A 404 -18.71 -4.98 -10.73
CA ALA A 404 -19.75 -4.05 -10.29
C ALA A 404 -19.20 -2.90 -9.43
N THR A 405 -18.07 -3.12 -8.74
CA THR A 405 -17.36 -2.10 -7.96
C THR A 405 -16.62 -1.15 -8.88
N ASP A 406 -15.90 -1.67 -9.88
CA ASP A 406 -15.14 -0.90 -10.88
C ASP A 406 -16.07 -0.10 -11.79
N LEU A 407 -17.28 -0.61 -12.07
CA LEU A 407 -18.34 0.15 -12.75
C LEU A 407 -19.05 1.13 -11.81
N GLY A 408 -18.71 1.15 -10.53
CA GLY A 408 -19.31 2.04 -9.53
C GLY A 408 -20.78 1.75 -9.20
N ILE A 409 -21.37 0.66 -9.71
CA ILE A 409 -22.82 0.40 -9.63
C ILE A 409 -23.21 -0.63 -8.55
N LEU A 410 -22.27 -1.15 -7.76
CA LEU A 410 -22.57 -2.09 -6.68
C LEU A 410 -23.43 -1.42 -5.59
N GLY A 411 -24.62 -1.96 -5.31
CA GLY A 411 -25.48 -1.43 -4.24
C GLY A 411 -26.97 -1.71 -4.41
N SER A 412 -27.80 -1.07 -3.57
CA SER A 412 -29.26 -1.13 -3.69
C SER A 412 -29.94 0.24 -3.61
N SER A 413 -31.11 0.36 -4.24
CA SER A 413 -31.93 1.56 -4.24
C SER A 413 -33.41 1.25 -4.10
N SER A 414 -34.08 1.93 -3.18
CA SER A 414 -35.54 1.87 -2.97
C SER A 414 -36.33 2.76 -3.92
N GLY A 415 -35.66 3.64 -4.69
CA GLY A 415 -36.29 4.61 -5.59
C GLY A 415 -36.44 4.14 -7.04
N GLY A 416 -36.04 2.90 -7.36
CA GLY A 416 -36.00 2.39 -8.73
C GLY A 416 -34.90 3.02 -9.62
N VAL A 417 -34.03 3.87 -9.05
CA VAL A 417 -32.85 4.40 -9.74
C VAL A 417 -31.65 4.21 -8.83
N LEU A 418 -30.65 3.48 -9.31
CA LEU A 418 -29.36 3.30 -8.67
C LEU A 418 -28.32 4.07 -9.46
N THR A 419 -27.84 5.19 -8.92
CA THR A 419 -26.75 5.96 -9.50
C THR A 419 -25.44 5.41 -8.97
N GLY A 420 -24.56 4.99 -9.87
CA GLY A 420 -23.22 4.55 -9.52
C GLY A 420 -22.32 5.70 -9.08
N THR A 421 -21.12 5.36 -8.59
CA THR A 421 -20.08 6.35 -8.24
C THR A 421 -19.51 7.01 -9.49
N THR A 422 -18.90 8.18 -9.30
CA THR A 422 -18.08 8.83 -10.34
C THR A 422 -16.89 7.93 -10.66
N LEU A 423 -16.61 7.78 -11.95
CA LEU A 423 -15.52 7.02 -12.54
C LEU A 423 -14.64 7.96 -13.33
N LEU A 424 -13.35 7.90 -13.07
CA LEU A 424 -12.34 8.64 -13.81
C LEU A 424 -12.09 7.94 -15.14
N ASN A 425 -11.95 8.74 -16.20
CA ASN A 425 -11.63 8.30 -17.55
C ASN A 425 -10.34 9.03 -17.96
N GLU A 426 -9.86 8.84 -19.19
CA GLU A 426 -8.64 9.48 -19.71
C GLU A 426 -8.51 10.96 -19.30
N VAL A 427 -7.36 11.30 -18.75
CA VAL A 427 -7.01 12.68 -18.38
C VAL A 427 -7.00 13.56 -19.63
N GLN A 428 -7.96 14.48 -19.73
CA GLN A 428 -8.04 15.43 -20.83
C GLN A 428 -7.15 16.66 -20.57
N THR A 429 -7.16 17.15 -19.33
CA THR A 429 -6.15 18.11 -18.85
C THR A 429 -5.59 17.60 -17.54
N ALA A 430 -4.27 17.50 -17.46
CA ALA A 430 -3.58 17.24 -16.21
C ALA A 430 -3.75 18.41 -15.23
N ARG A 431 -3.63 18.11 -13.94
CA ARG A 431 -3.54 19.10 -12.88
C ARG A 431 -2.31 20.00 -13.10
N ALA A 432 -2.42 21.28 -12.75
CA ALA A 432 -1.29 22.20 -12.80
C ALA A 432 -0.22 21.82 -11.77
N GLU A 433 1.04 21.71 -12.19
CA GLU A 433 2.17 21.34 -11.32
C GLU A 433 3.18 22.48 -11.17
N THR A 434 3.23 23.41 -12.12
CA THR A 434 4.18 24.53 -12.16
C THR A 434 3.48 25.89 -12.27
N ILE A 435 4.22 26.97 -11.97
CA ILE A 435 3.73 28.34 -12.19
C ILE A 435 3.40 28.58 -13.67
N GLN A 436 4.14 27.94 -14.59
CA GLN A 436 3.87 27.98 -16.02
C GLN A 436 2.50 27.40 -16.36
N ASP A 437 2.10 26.28 -15.75
CA ASP A 437 0.78 25.67 -15.98
C ASP A 437 -0.35 26.61 -15.54
N VAL A 438 -0.19 27.27 -14.38
CA VAL A 438 -1.13 28.29 -13.90
C VAL A 438 -1.22 29.45 -14.89
N ALA A 439 -0.07 29.96 -15.35
CA ALA A 439 0.00 31.04 -16.33
C ALA A 439 -0.68 30.65 -17.65
N ASP A 440 -0.44 29.43 -18.14
CA ASP A 440 -1.04 28.91 -19.35
C ASP A 440 -2.54 28.71 -19.23
N ARG A 441 -3.03 28.28 -18.05
CA ARG A 441 -4.45 28.17 -17.76
C ARG A 441 -5.13 29.54 -17.80
N ILE A 442 -4.58 30.52 -17.10
CA ILE A 442 -5.09 31.90 -17.08
C ILE A 442 -5.06 32.52 -18.48
N ASN A 443 -3.96 32.36 -19.20
CA ASN A 443 -3.78 32.87 -20.56
C ASN A 443 -4.79 32.24 -21.53
N THR A 444 -4.98 30.92 -21.45
CA THR A 444 -5.92 30.17 -22.30
C THR A 444 -7.36 30.58 -22.03
N VAL A 445 -7.79 30.60 -20.76
CA VAL A 445 -9.17 30.93 -20.38
C VAL A 445 -9.50 32.41 -20.66
N SER A 446 -8.56 33.32 -20.38
CA SER A 446 -8.76 34.76 -20.63
C SER A 446 -8.61 35.15 -22.11
N GLY A 447 -8.06 34.27 -22.95
CA GLY A 447 -7.70 34.56 -24.34
C GLY A 447 -6.56 35.57 -24.46
N GLY A 448 -5.58 35.50 -23.56
CA GLY A 448 -4.39 36.37 -23.49
C GLY A 448 -4.65 37.79 -23.03
N ARG A 449 -5.69 37.99 -22.22
CA ARG A 449 -6.03 39.31 -21.64
C ARG A 449 -5.41 39.55 -20.29
N ILE A 450 -5.18 38.48 -19.55
CA ILE A 450 -4.55 38.48 -18.24
C ILE A 450 -3.29 37.63 -18.36
N ALA A 451 -2.15 38.17 -17.95
CA ALA A 451 -0.89 37.45 -17.86
C ALA A 451 -0.52 37.28 -16.39
N LEU A 452 -0.09 36.08 -16.03
CA LEU A 452 0.62 35.82 -14.78
C LEU A 452 2.12 35.97 -15.06
N GLU A 453 2.77 36.86 -14.33
CA GLU A 453 4.20 37.18 -14.44
C GLU A 453 4.88 37.04 -13.08
N LEU A 454 6.21 37.01 -13.08
CA LEU A 454 7.01 37.05 -11.86
C LEU A 454 7.24 38.51 -11.46
N ALA A 455 7.15 38.81 -10.17
CA ALA A 455 7.53 40.12 -9.67
C ALA A 455 9.03 40.41 -9.91
N GLY A 456 9.39 41.69 -9.97
CA GLY A 456 10.76 42.11 -10.27
C GLY A 456 11.79 41.72 -9.20
N ASP A 457 11.34 41.32 -8.02
CA ASP A 457 12.16 40.81 -6.92
C ASP A 457 12.33 39.28 -6.94
N GLY A 458 11.62 38.58 -7.84
CA GLY A 458 11.64 37.13 -7.96
C GLY A 458 11.00 36.36 -6.80
N LYS A 459 10.17 37.00 -5.95
CA LYS A 459 9.64 36.40 -4.72
C LYS A 459 8.12 36.21 -4.69
N SER A 460 7.42 36.97 -5.52
CA SER A 460 5.97 36.95 -5.63
C SER A 460 5.51 36.90 -7.09
N LEU A 461 4.19 36.76 -7.27
CA LEU A 461 3.53 36.71 -8.57
C LEU A 461 2.79 38.02 -8.86
N VAL A 462 2.65 38.32 -10.15
CA VAL A 462 1.96 39.51 -10.65
C VAL A 462 0.92 39.11 -11.69
N LEU A 463 -0.31 39.59 -11.55
CA LEU A 463 -1.32 39.55 -12.60
C LEU A 463 -1.36 40.90 -13.30
N ASP A 464 -1.03 40.92 -14.60
CA ASP A 464 -1.11 42.12 -15.44
C ASP A 464 -2.21 41.98 -16.51
N ALA A 465 -2.97 43.06 -16.69
CA ALA A 465 -4.03 43.19 -17.69
C ALA A 465 -3.84 44.43 -18.58
N SER A 466 -2.61 44.93 -18.69
CA SER A 466 -2.26 46.01 -19.63
C SER A 466 -3.15 47.27 -19.48
N GLY A 467 -3.50 47.63 -18.24
CA GLY A 467 -4.25 48.84 -17.92
C GLY A 467 -5.77 48.67 -17.78
N VAL A 468 -6.31 47.45 -17.82
CA VAL A 468 -7.70 47.17 -17.46
C VAL A 468 -7.77 46.61 -16.04
N PRO A 469 -8.68 47.09 -15.17
CA PRO A 469 -8.81 46.54 -13.83
C PRO A 469 -9.16 45.06 -13.83
N ILE A 470 -8.45 44.30 -13.01
CA ILE A 470 -8.68 42.90 -12.67
C ILE A 470 -9.22 42.85 -11.24
N GLU A 471 -10.17 41.97 -10.98
CA GLU A 471 -10.62 41.60 -9.65
C GLU A 471 -10.50 40.07 -9.49
N ILE A 472 -9.92 39.62 -8.38
CA ILE A 472 -9.92 38.19 -8.02
C ILE A 472 -11.13 37.93 -7.14
N LYS A 473 -11.95 36.96 -7.56
CA LYS A 473 -13.12 36.48 -6.85
C LYS A 473 -12.93 35.03 -6.46
N SER A 474 -13.60 34.64 -5.39
CA SER A 474 -13.70 33.28 -4.87
C SER A 474 -14.15 32.28 -5.95
N GLY A 475 -13.57 31.09 -5.96
CA GLY A 475 -13.97 29.98 -6.82
C GLY A 475 -15.24 29.28 -6.35
N SER A 476 -15.41 28.03 -6.80
CA SER A 476 -16.52 27.17 -6.38
C SER A 476 -16.51 26.96 -4.86
N PRO A 477 -17.67 27.03 -4.17
CA PRO A 477 -17.75 26.82 -2.73
C PRO A 477 -17.22 25.45 -2.30
N GLY A 478 -16.78 25.36 -1.04
CA GLY A 478 -16.41 24.09 -0.42
C GLY A 478 -17.62 23.21 -0.10
N PHE A 479 -17.36 22.01 0.43
CA PHE A 479 -18.39 21.04 0.78
C PHE A 479 -19.21 21.40 2.03
N THR A 480 -18.73 22.33 2.88
CA THR A 480 -19.47 22.83 4.05
C THR A 480 -20.60 23.78 3.68
N GLY A 481 -20.64 24.26 2.42
CA GLY A 481 -21.55 25.31 1.98
C GLY A 481 -21.25 26.69 2.60
N ASP A 482 -20.23 26.79 3.46
CA ASP A 482 -19.71 28.06 3.96
C ASP A 482 -18.86 28.72 2.85
N PRO A 483 -19.23 29.93 2.39
CA PRO A 483 -18.45 30.67 1.39
C PRO A 483 -17.04 31.06 1.86
N SER A 484 -16.75 30.96 3.16
CA SER A 484 -15.50 31.45 3.76
C SER A 484 -14.41 30.39 4.00
N ASP A 485 -14.72 29.09 3.90
CA ASP A 485 -13.78 28.04 4.33
C ASP A 485 -12.68 27.70 3.31
N ILE A 486 -13.00 27.73 2.02
CA ILE A 486 -12.24 27.05 0.95
C ILE A 486 -11.99 27.91 -0.31
N PRO A 487 -12.95 28.71 -0.80
CA PRO A 487 -12.86 29.32 -2.14
C PRO A 487 -11.68 30.27 -2.37
N ASP A 488 -11.06 30.75 -1.30
CA ASP A 488 -10.00 31.76 -1.35
C ASP A 488 -8.58 31.16 -1.17
N ARG A 489 -8.48 29.87 -0.87
CA ARG A 489 -7.21 29.23 -0.50
C ARG A 489 -6.22 29.17 -1.65
N THR A 490 -6.67 28.76 -2.84
CA THR A 490 -5.80 28.62 -4.01
C THR A 490 -5.09 29.91 -4.36
N PHE A 491 -5.82 31.03 -4.49
CA PHE A 491 -5.18 32.30 -4.83
C PHE A 491 -4.37 32.88 -3.66
N SER A 492 -4.75 32.61 -2.41
CA SER A 492 -3.94 32.96 -1.23
C SER A 492 -2.60 32.22 -1.21
N ASN A 493 -2.61 30.93 -1.58
CA ASN A 493 -1.39 30.14 -1.75
C ASN A 493 -0.54 30.63 -2.94
N LEU A 494 -1.14 31.32 -3.92
CA LEU A 494 -0.42 32.01 -4.99
C LEU A 494 0.04 33.42 -4.58
N GLY A 495 -0.18 33.82 -3.32
CA GLY A 495 0.25 35.09 -2.74
C GLY A 495 -0.74 36.25 -2.93
N PHE A 496 -1.93 36.01 -3.48
CA PHE A 496 -2.92 37.07 -3.72
C PHE A 496 -3.95 37.17 -2.59
N SER A 497 -4.68 38.29 -2.54
CA SER A 497 -5.80 38.48 -1.61
C SER A 497 -7.09 38.86 -2.34
N SER A 498 -8.24 38.45 -1.80
CA SER A 498 -9.55 38.72 -2.42
C SER A 498 -9.93 40.20 -2.35
N GLY A 499 -10.74 40.63 -3.33
CA GLY A 499 -11.31 41.97 -3.36
C GLY A 499 -10.33 43.10 -3.72
N LEU A 500 -9.08 42.77 -4.08
CA LEU A 500 -8.17 43.72 -4.70
C LEU A 500 -8.64 44.00 -6.13
N VAL A 501 -8.74 45.29 -6.47
CA VAL A 501 -9.11 45.75 -7.81
C VAL A 501 -8.08 46.75 -8.29
N ASP A 502 -7.22 46.31 -9.21
CA ASP A 502 -6.20 47.16 -9.84
C ASP A 502 -5.91 46.67 -11.26
N THR A 503 -5.21 47.50 -12.03
CA THR A 503 -4.69 47.18 -13.36
C THR A 503 -3.53 46.18 -13.35
N THR A 504 -2.83 46.10 -12.22
CA THR A 504 -1.76 45.16 -11.94
C THR A 504 -1.89 44.75 -10.48
N LEU A 505 -2.05 43.45 -10.21
CA LEU A 505 -2.14 42.90 -8.87
C LEU A 505 -0.83 42.16 -8.56
N GLU A 506 -0.11 42.61 -7.53
CA GLU A 506 1.11 41.97 -7.05
C GLU A 506 0.80 41.23 -5.74
N GLY A 507 1.26 39.98 -5.66
CA GLY A 507 1.09 39.15 -4.48
C GLY A 507 2.16 39.37 -3.40
N THR A 508 2.05 38.62 -2.31
CA THR A 508 3.07 38.51 -1.26
C THR A 508 4.13 37.48 -1.61
N ARG A 509 5.23 37.44 -0.86
CA ARG A 509 6.22 36.37 -0.97
C ARG A 509 5.60 35.00 -0.67
N ILE A 510 5.89 34.04 -1.55
CA ILE A 510 5.41 32.64 -1.44
C ILE A 510 6.54 31.61 -1.46
N LEU A 511 7.79 32.05 -1.59
CA LEU A 511 8.97 31.20 -1.53
C LEU A 511 9.66 31.38 -0.17
N SER A 512 10.03 30.30 0.52
CA SER A 512 10.85 30.45 1.73
C SER A 512 12.20 31.10 1.41
N GLY A 513 12.84 31.75 2.37
CA GLY A 513 14.23 32.20 2.25
C GLY A 513 15.21 31.05 2.46
N PHE A 514 16.50 31.28 2.18
CA PHE A 514 17.53 30.29 2.51
C PHE A 514 17.64 30.03 4.01
N GLY A 515 17.56 28.76 4.42
CA GLY A 515 17.78 28.35 5.81
C GLY A 515 16.80 28.98 6.79
N THR A 516 15.58 29.31 6.33
CA THR A 516 14.56 29.98 7.12
C THR A 516 13.16 29.53 6.71
N ALA A 517 12.14 29.96 7.46
CA ALA A 517 10.73 29.72 7.21
C ALA A 517 9.99 31.04 6.92
N LEU A 518 8.90 30.94 6.17
CA LEU A 518 7.98 32.06 5.96
C LEU A 518 7.28 32.43 7.27
N LEU A 519 7.21 33.72 7.59
CA LEU A 519 6.47 34.20 8.75
C LEU A 519 4.97 34.04 8.60
N SER A 520 4.44 33.81 7.39
CA SER A 520 3.05 33.43 7.21
C SER A 520 2.76 32.01 7.73
N GLY A 521 3.79 31.16 7.87
CA GLY A 521 3.64 29.77 8.30
C GLY A 521 3.65 29.56 9.81
N ILE A 522 4.14 30.52 10.61
CA ILE A 522 4.18 30.36 12.08
C ILE A 522 2.81 30.60 12.72
N ASN A 523 2.64 30.21 13.99
CA ASN A 523 1.36 30.30 14.72
C ASN A 523 0.25 29.58 13.95
N GLY A 524 0.55 28.36 13.49
CA GLY A 524 -0.32 27.50 12.69
C GLY A 524 -0.81 28.10 11.38
N GLY A 525 0.01 28.93 10.74
CA GLY A 525 -0.33 29.57 9.47
C GLY A 525 -1.06 30.91 9.59
N ALA A 526 -1.28 31.41 10.81
CA ALA A 526 -1.83 32.75 11.02
C ALA A 526 -0.79 33.86 10.83
N GLY A 527 0.49 33.51 10.99
CA GLY A 527 1.63 34.41 10.87
C GLY A 527 1.64 35.57 11.86
N ILE A 528 2.27 36.69 11.45
CA ILE A 528 2.41 37.90 12.28
C ILE A 528 1.49 39.04 11.80
N GLY A 529 1.08 39.93 12.72
CA GLY A 529 0.18 41.03 12.42
C GLY A 529 0.87 42.24 11.77
N ALA A 530 0.14 42.91 10.88
CA ALA A 530 0.61 44.17 10.28
C ALA A 530 0.72 45.28 11.34
N GLY A 531 1.91 45.87 11.48
CA GLY A 531 2.17 46.97 12.44
C GLY A 531 2.62 46.52 13.83
N ASP A 532 2.96 45.24 13.97
CA ASP A 532 3.44 44.66 15.21
C ASP A 532 4.79 45.24 15.69
N SER A 533 4.98 45.24 17.01
CA SER A 533 6.17 45.77 17.67
C SER A 533 6.61 44.89 18.84
N LEU A 534 7.92 44.93 19.12
CA LEU A 534 8.55 44.35 20.29
C LEU A 534 9.18 45.45 21.13
N ILE A 535 9.08 45.33 22.45
CA ILE A 535 9.76 46.19 23.41
C ILE A 535 10.72 45.31 24.19
N ILE A 536 12.02 45.56 24.02
CA ILE A 536 13.09 44.75 24.60
C ILE A 536 13.83 45.60 25.62
N THR A 537 13.97 45.08 26.84
CA THR A 537 14.66 45.72 27.96
C THR A 537 15.80 44.84 28.44
N ASP A 538 17.04 45.32 28.38
CA ASP A 538 18.22 44.59 28.82
C ASP A 538 18.37 44.56 30.35
N THR A 539 19.30 43.73 30.85
CA THR A 539 19.64 43.60 32.27
C THR A 539 20.29 44.85 32.88
N ASN A 540 20.61 45.87 32.07
CA ASN A 540 21.07 47.19 32.53
C ASN A 540 19.92 48.23 32.56
N ASP A 541 18.66 47.80 32.38
CA ASP A 541 17.45 48.63 32.27
C ASP A 541 17.43 49.57 31.04
N ASN A 542 18.21 49.30 29.99
CA ASN A 542 18.06 49.97 28.71
C ASN A 542 16.93 49.32 27.93
N SER A 543 16.05 50.12 27.33
CA SER A 543 14.87 49.61 26.60
C SER A 543 14.75 50.26 25.23
N THR A 544 14.35 49.49 24.23
CA THR A 544 13.99 49.99 22.90
C THR A 544 12.70 49.36 22.38
N THR A 545 12.03 50.04 21.44
CA THR A 545 10.88 49.53 20.71
C THR A 545 11.28 49.22 19.27
N ILE A 546 11.24 47.94 18.93
CA ILE A 546 11.46 47.44 17.58
C ILE A 546 10.19 47.66 16.76
N THR A 547 10.33 48.31 15.60
CA THR A 547 9.22 48.66 14.71
C THR A 547 9.51 48.22 13.27
N GLY A 548 8.51 48.31 12.39
CA GLY A 548 8.67 47.93 10.98
C GLY A 548 8.67 46.41 10.75
N LEU A 549 8.15 45.63 11.70
CA LEU A 549 8.15 44.17 11.62
C LEU A 549 7.07 43.63 10.69
N GLY A 550 6.00 44.39 10.42
CA GLY A 550 4.93 43.96 9.52
C GLY A 550 5.27 43.94 8.02
N SER A 551 6.48 44.36 7.63
CA SER A 551 6.99 44.23 6.25
C SER A 551 8.04 43.13 6.10
N VAL A 552 8.26 42.36 7.17
CA VAL A 552 9.20 41.25 7.20
C VAL A 552 8.44 39.99 6.80
N GLU A 553 9.05 39.16 5.95
CA GLU A 553 8.37 37.99 5.37
C GLU A 553 8.97 36.65 5.83
N THR A 554 10.22 36.62 6.31
CA THR A 554 10.91 35.40 6.75
C THR A 554 11.45 35.50 8.18
N MET A 555 11.64 34.36 8.85
CA MET A 555 12.21 34.33 10.21
C MET A 555 13.64 34.89 10.25
N ALA A 556 14.45 34.66 9.22
CA ALA A 556 15.79 35.22 9.11
C ALA A 556 15.76 36.75 8.98
N ASP A 557 14.83 37.28 8.18
CA ASP A 557 14.65 38.73 8.05
C ASP A 557 14.16 39.36 9.37
N LEU A 558 13.33 38.64 10.13
CA LEU A 558 12.88 39.08 11.46
C LEU A 558 14.04 39.18 12.43
N ILE A 559 14.83 38.11 12.56
CA ILE A 559 16.01 38.07 13.42
C ILE A 559 17.00 39.17 13.01
N ALA A 560 17.27 39.32 11.71
CA ALA A 560 18.18 40.33 11.20
C ALA A 560 17.69 41.76 11.49
N THR A 561 16.39 42.03 11.29
CA THR A 561 15.78 43.34 11.54
C THR A 561 15.78 43.71 13.01
N VAL A 562 15.44 42.75 13.89
CA VAL A 562 15.46 42.94 15.35
C VAL A 562 16.88 43.21 15.83
N ASN A 563 17.85 42.37 15.45
CA ASN A 563 19.24 42.52 15.87
C ASN A 563 19.88 43.82 15.36
N ALA A 564 19.60 44.23 14.12
CA ALA A 564 20.12 45.49 13.59
C ALA A 564 19.59 46.72 14.35
N GLN A 565 18.32 46.70 14.77
CA GLN A 565 17.75 47.78 15.60
C GLN A 565 18.33 47.75 17.03
N LEU A 566 18.48 46.58 17.64
CA LEU A 566 19.11 46.41 18.95
C LEU A 566 20.55 46.93 18.95
N GLU A 567 21.35 46.58 17.94
CA GLU A 567 22.73 47.06 17.78
C GLU A 567 22.78 48.59 17.59
N SER A 568 21.92 49.12 16.71
CA SER A 568 21.82 50.57 16.46
C SER A 568 21.48 51.37 17.72
N ASP A 569 20.61 50.82 18.56
CA ASP A 569 20.16 51.45 19.81
C ASP A 569 21.06 51.13 21.01
N GLY A 570 22.09 50.29 20.80
CA GLY A 570 23.08 49.93 21.83
C GLY A 570 22.53 49.02 22.93
N ILE A 571 21.50 48.22 22.63
CA ILE A 571 20.92 47.23 23.54
C ILE A 571 21.74 45.93 23.46
N GLY A 572 22.19 45.41 24.60
CA GLY A 572 23.10 44.24 24.68
C GLY A 572 22.48 42.86 24.43
N VAL A 573 21.25 42.84 23.89
CA VAL A 573 20.45 41.63 23.66
C VAL A 573 20.61 41.18 22.22
N VAL A 574 20.67 39.87 22.01
CA VAL A 574 20.69 39.23 20.69
C VAL A 574 19.54 38.25 20.58
N MET A 575 18.81 38.32 19.47
CA MET A 575 17.82 37.32 19.05
C MET A 575 18.50 36.28 18.14
N SER A 576 18.24 35.01 18.36
CA SER A 576 18.64 33.89 17.49
C SER A 576 17.52 32.86 17.40
N LEU A 577 17.68 31.83 16.57
CA LEU A 577 16.90 30.60 16.76
C LEU A 577 17.35 29.92 18.07
N ASP A 578 16.47 29.15 18.68
CA ASP A 578 16.81 28.28 19.81
C ASP A 578 17.57 27.02 19.35
N SER A 579 17.94 26.15 20.30
CA SER A 579 18.67 24.91 19.99
C SER A 579 17.82 23.89 19.24
N ALA A 580 16.50 23.89 19.45
CA ALA A 580 15.56 23.00 18.76
C ALA A 580 15.25 23.48 17.33
N ARG A 581 15.57 24.74 17.02
CA ARG A 581 15.28 25.45 15.78
C ARG A 581 13.77 25.57 15.46
N SER A 582 12.90 25.33 16.43
CA SER A 582 11.44 25.56 16.33
C SER A 582 11.01 26.89 16.94
N GLY A 583 11.93 27.56 17.64
CA GLY A 583 11.69 28.81 18.33
C GLY A 583 12.80 29.83 18.18
N VAL A 584 12.62 30.95 18.88
CA VAL A 584 13.57 32.05 19.00
C VAL A 584 14.07 32.18 20.43
N LEU A 585 15.35 32.55 20.57
CA LEU A 585 16.03 32.76 21.83
C LEU A 585 16.57 34.17 21.89
N PHE A 586 16.21 34.90 22.94
CA PHE A 586 16.80 36.18 23.29
C PHE A 586 17.84 35.97 24.39
N THR A 587 19.07 36.41 24.14
CA THR A 587 20.17 36.34 25.11
C THR A 587 20.75 37.72 25.34
N ASP A 588 20.76 38.15 26.60
CA ASP A 588 21.53 39.30 27.05
C ASP A 588 22.92 38.87 27.51
N SER A 589 23.95 39.42 26.87
CA SER A 589 25.35 39.15 27.21
C SER A 589 25.92 40.12 28.25
N ALA A 590 25.14 41.11 28.68
CA ALA A 590 25.54 42.05 29.70
C ALA A 590 25.47 41.44 31.11
N ASN A 591 26.40 41.86 31.98
CA ASN A 591 26.38 41.52 33.41
C ASN A 591 25.58 42.57 34.20
N GLY A 592 24.38 42.88 33.74
CA GLY A 592 23.48 43.82 34.38
C GLY A 592 22.89 43.26 35.68
N GLY A 593 22.47 44.13 36.59
CA GLY A 593 21.89 43.74 37.88
C GLY A 593 20.37 43.58 37.87
N SER A 594 19.72 43.85 36.73
CA SER A 594 18.27 43.80 36.51
C SER A 594 17.90 42.60 35.63
N GLU A 595 16.62 42.45 35.29
CA GLU A 595 16.08 41.31 34.53
C GLU A 595 15.91 41.67 33.04
N LEU A 596 16.14 40.71 32.14
CA LEU A 596 15.78 40.83 30.73
C LEU A 596 14.25 40.82 30.61
N GLY A 597 13.65 41.75 29.88
CA GLY A 597 12.20 41.81 29.67
C GLY A 597 11.82 42.03 28.23
N ILE A 598 10.84 41.26 27.74
CA ILE A 598 10.30 41.39 26.38
C ILE A 598 8.78 41.54 26.50
N THR A 599 8.22 42.56 25.86
CA THR A 599 6.77 42.85 25.80
C THR A 599 6.43 43.41 24.42
N GLY A 600 5.17 43.73 24.15
CA GLY A 600 4.74 44.33 22.88
C GLY A 600 3.50 43.65 22.33
N SER A 601 3.13 43.98 21.09
CA SER A 601 2.02 43.28 20.42
C SER A 601 2.47 41.94 19.83
N LEU A 602 3.72 41.85 19.37
CA LEU A 602 4.27 40.64 18.76
C LEU A 602 4.75 39.60 19.79
N SER A 603 5.02 40.03 21.03
CA SER A 603 5.63 39.15 22.04
C SER A 603 4.74 37.96 22.41
N GLY A 604 3.42 38.10 22.30
CA GLY A 604 2.48 36.99 22.50
C GLY A 604 2.53 35.96 21.38
N VAL A 605 2.56 36.40 20.11
CA VAL A 605 2.65 35.52 18.93
C VAL A 605 3.98 34.76 18.91
N LEU A 606 5.06 35.42 19.35
CA LEU A 606 6.37 34.80 19.46
C LEU A 606 6.59 34.03 20.77
N GLY A 607 5.61 33.91 21.68
CA GLY A 607 5.80 33.19 22.94
C GLY A 607 6.84 33.77 23.90
N VAL A 608 7.25 35.04 23.73
CA VAL A 608 8.34 35.67 24.49
C VAL A 608 7.89 36.80 25.43
N ASP A 609 6.59 36.97 25.68
CA ASP A 609 6.09 37.97 26.65
C ASP A 609 6.44 37.57 28.09
N ALA A 610 7.69 37.83 28.49
CA ALA A 610 8.29 37.31 29.71
C ALA A 610 9.37 38.23 30.29
N ILE A 611 9.73 37.95 31.55
CA ILE A 611 10.84 38.58 32.27
C ILE A 611 11.75 37.47 32.80
N SER A 612 13.06 37.62 32.62
CA SER A 612 14.06 36.61 32.98
C SER A 612 15.25 37.19 33.75
N SER A 613 15.54 36.57 34.90
CA SER A 613 16.71 36.89 35.72
C SER A 613 17.99 36.15 35.29
N THR A 614 17.89 35.18 34.38
CA THR A 614 19.06 34.47 33.82
C THR A 614 19.66 35.18 32.62
N GLY A 615 19.00 36.23 32.12
CA GLY A 615 19.40 36.94 30.90
C GLY A 615 19.02 36.22 29.62
N THR A 616 18.13 35.22 29.69
CA THR A 616 17.67 34.44 28.52
C THR A 616 16.15 34.27 28.53
N ILE A 617 15.50 34.46 27.38
CA ILE A 617 14.07 34.19 27.15
C ILE A 617 13.95 33.39 25.85
N ALA A 618 13.37 32.20 25.90
CA ALA A 618 13.05 31.36 24.75
C ALA A 618 11.55 31.40 24.47
N SER A 619 11.16 31.28 23.20
CA SER A 619 9.74 31.25 22.79
C SER A 619 9.05 29.91 23.05
N GLY A 620 9.81 28.81 23.12
CA GLY A 620 9.28 27.48 22.82
C GLY A 620 8.98 27.32 21.32
N ASN A 621 8.26 26.27 20.96
CA ASN A 621 7.82 26.04 19.57
C ASN A 621 6.92 27.20 19.06
N LEU A 622 7.22 27.74 17.88
CA LEU A 622 6.42 28.76 17.20
C LEU A 622 5.30 28.20 16.32
N GLU A 623 5.06 26.88 16.38
CA GLU A 623 3.96 26.19 15.70
C GLU A 623 3.99 26.46 14.19
N LEU A 624 5.10 26.05 13.54
CA LEU A 624 5.22 26.14 12.10
C LEU A 624 4.19 25.22 11.44
N GLN A 625 3.30 25.76 10.62
CA GLN A 625 2.37 24.96 9.82
C GLN A 625 3.13 24.17 8.75
N TYR A 626 2.99 22.84 8.79
CA TYR A 626 3.49 21.93 7.75
C TYR A 626 2.39 21.04 7.16
N ILE A 627 1.15 21.14 7.67
CA ILE A 627 -0.03 20.49 7.09
C ILE A 627 -1.03 21.51 6.58
N SER A 628 -1.55 21.24 5.38
CA SER A 628 -2.61 22.00 4.74
C SER A 628 -3.61 21.07 4.07
N GLN A 629 -4.65 21.64 3.47
CA GLN A 629 -5.63 20.89 2.68
C GLN A 629 -5.01 20.24 1.44
N SER A 630 -3.90 20.78 0.91
CA SER A 630 -3.14 20.20 -0.20
C SER A 630 -2.15 19.12 0.20
N SER A 631 -1.95 18.87 1.50
CA SER A 631 -1.06 17.80 1.97
C SER A 631 -1.53 16.46 1.40
N LYS A 632 -0.61 15.76 0.73
CA LYS A 632 -0.88 14.44 0.17
C LYS A 632 -0.98 13.41 1.28
N LEU A 633 -1.84 12.42 1.11
CA LEU A 633 -2.07 11.39 2.12
C LEU A 633 -0.85 10.49 2.37
N ASP A 634 0.04 10.35 1.38
CA ASP A 634 1.30 9.61 1.48
C ASP A 634 2.38 10.36 2.28
N ASP A 635 2.36 11.69 2.28
CA ASP A 635 3.32 12.52 3.02
C ASP A 635 2.95 12.64 4.52
N LEU A 636 1.71 12.30 4.88
CA LEU A 636 1.23 12.36 6.26
C LEU A 636 1.79 11.21 7.11
N ASN A 637 1.54 11.29 8.43
CA ASN A 637 1.98 10.28 9.39
C ASN A 637 3.51 10.04 9.36
N PHE A 638 4.24 11.15 9.29
CA PHE A 638 5.71 11.19 9.25
C PHE A 638 6.26 10.48 8.00
N GLY A 639 5.68 10.79 6.82
CA GLY A 639 6.10 10.24 5.53
C GLY A 639 5.82 8.75 5.31
N ARG A 640 5.05 8.11 6.20
CA ARG A 640 4.65 6.69 6.05
C ARG A 640 3.35 6.53 5.27
N GLY A 641 2.67 7.63 4.98
CA GLY A 641 1.31 7.65 4.49
C GLY A 641 0.27 7.20 5.52
N ILE A 642 -1.00 7.43 5.17
CA ILE A 642 -2.15 6.93 5.94
C ILE A 642 -2.74 5.63 5.38
N GLY A 643 -2.45 5.31 4.13
CA GLY A 643 -2.97 4.15 3.40
C GLY A 643 -4.50 4.19 3.17
N THR A 644 -5.04 3.10 2.64
CA THR A 644 -6.48 2.92 2.40
C THR A 644 -7.15 2.21 3.57
N GLY A 645 -8.44 2.46 3.82
CA GLY A 645 -9.16 1.78 4.89
C GLY A 645 -10.54 2.35 5.17
N THR A 646 -11.19 1.86 6.23
CA THR A 646 -12.51 2.32 6.66
C THR A 646 -12.50 2.53 8.17
N PHE A 647 -13.05 3.65 8.62
CA PHE A 647 -13.25 3.94 10.05
C PHE A 647 -14.68 4.41 10.32
N ARG A 648 -15.12 4.25 11.57
CA ARG A 648 -16.43 4.67 12.06
C ARG A 648 -16.29 5.92 12.92
N LEU A 649 -17.10 6.91 12.64
CA LEU A 649 -17.34 8.09 13.46
C LEU A 649 -18.62 7.88 14.26
N THR A 650 -18.58 8.26 15.54
CA THR A 650 -19.73 8.38 16.43
C THR A 650 -19.73 9.79 16.98
N ASP A 651 -20.76 10.59 16.67
CA ASP A 651 -20.88 11.94 17.22
C ASP A 651 -21.40 11.93 18.66
N SER A 652 -21.41 13.10 19.31
CA SER A 652 -21.89 13.20 20.69
C SER A 652 -23.40 13.01 20.84
N THR A 653 -24.19 13.02 19.76
CA THR A 653 -25.62 12.65 19.79
C THR A 653 -25.81 11.13 19.80
N GLY A 654 -24.75 10.37 19.47
CA GLY A 654 -24.74 8.93 19.32
C GLY A 654 -25.05 8.45 17.90
N ALA A 655 -25.14 9.36 16.93
CA ALA A 655 -25.26 9.00 15.53
C ALA A 655 -23.90 8.50 15.01
N THR A 656 -23.93 7.52 14.11
CA THR A 656 -22.73 6.90 13.58
C THR A 656 -22.70 6.95 12.06
N ALA A 657 -21.53 7.21 11.48
CA ALA A 657 -21.28 7.07 10.06
C ALA A 657 -19.93 6.39 9.83
N THR A 658 -19.79 5.70 8.69
CA THR A 658 -18.51 5.16 8.25
C THR A 658 -17.90 6.05 7.18
N VAL A 659 -16.58 6.21 7.23
CA VAL A 659 -15.76 6.89 6.24
C VAL A 659 -14.80 5.85 5.65
N LYS A 660 -14.76 5.75 4.33
CA LYS A 660 -13.86 4.88 3.57
C LYS A 660 -12.89 5.78 2.81
N ILE A 661 -11.61 5.48 2.91
CA ILE A 661 -10.52 6.12 2.15
C ILE A 661 -9.99 5.06 1.18
N ASP A 662 -10.07 5.38 -0.11
CA ASP A 662 -9.68 4.52 -1.22
C ASP A 662 -8.42 5.07 -1.93
N ALA A 663 -7.90 4.35 -2.92
CA ALA A 663 -6.67 4.73 -3.62
C ALA A 663 -6.77 6.04 -4.40
N GLY A 664 -7.98 6.50 -4.75
CA GLY A 664 -8.20 7.78 -5.43
C GLY A 664 -8.36 8.97 -4.48
N ASP A 665 -8.31 8.76 -3.15
CA ASP A 665 -8.32 9.85 -2.18
C ASP A 665 -6.87 10.30 -1.90
N ASP A 666 -6.40 11.33 -2.60
CA ASP A 666 -4.96 11.67 -2.58
C ASP A 666 -4.58 12.79 -1.59
N SER A 667 -5.56 13.54 -1.07
CA SER A 667 -5.29 14.73 -0.24
C SER A 667 -6.09 14.78 1.05
N LEU A 668 -5.56 15.53 2.02
CA LEU A 668 -6.23 15.75 3.30
C LEU A 668 -7.59 16.45 3.14
N TYR A 669 -7.74 17.28 2.08
CA TYR A 669 -9.02 17.85 1.71
C TYR A 669 -10.11 16.80 1.45
N GLU A 670 -9.78 15.73 0.70
CA GLU A 670 -10.75 14.67 0.40
C GLU A 670 -11.16 13.93 1.67
N VAL A 671 -10.22 13.66 2.58
CA VAL A 671 -10.54 13.10 3.91
C VAL A 671 -11.49 14.02 4.69
N MET A 672 -11.18 15.32 4.77
CA MET A 672 -12.02 16.29 5.48
C MET A 672 -13.42 16.39 4.85
N LYS A 673 -13.49 16.41 3.52
CA LYS A 673 -14.74 16.40 2.76
C LYS A 673 -15.56 15.16 3.09
N LEU A 674 -14.95 13.98 3.01
CA LEU A 674 -15.59 12.70 3.31
C LEU A 674 -16.09 12.60 4.74
N ILE A 675 -15.44 13.26 5.71
CA ILE A 675 -15.93 13.32 7.11
C ILE A 675 -17.12 14.29 7.20
N ASN A 676 -16.95 15.51 6.71
CA ASN A 676 -17.90 16.60 6.87
C ASN A 676 -19.21 16.40 6.11
N THR A 677 -19.19 15.59 5.04
CA THR A 677 -20.40 15.28 4.26
C THR A 677 -21.20 14.10 4.82
N ARG A 678 -20.81 13.48 5.95
CA ARG A 678 -21.54 12.34 6.54
C ARG A 678 -22.81 12.71 7.28
N GLY A 679 -23.07 14.02 7.49
CA GLY A 679 -24.27 14.49 8.18
C GLY A 679 -24.28 14.21 9.68
N LEU A 680 -23.11 14.07 10.29
CA LEU A 680 -22.92 13.99 11.75
C LEU A 680 -22.76 15.40 12.33
N GLU A 681 -22.93 15.54 13.64
CA GLU A 681 -22.61 16.78 14.38
C GLU A 681 -21.09 16.91 14.64
N ILE A 682 -20.30 16.79 13.57
CA ILE A 682 -18.83 16.81 13.57
C ILE A 682 -18.35 17.69 12.40
N ARG A 683 -17.40 18.59 12.67
CA ARG A 683 -16.62 19.31 11.65
C ARG A 683 -15.14 18.95 11.75
N ALA A 684 -14.58 18.39 10.69
CA ALA A 684 -13.15 18.22 10.48
C ALA A 684 -12.53 19.51 9.92
N GLU A 685 -11.48 20.02 10.55
CA GLU A 685 -10.68 21.16 10.09
C GLU A 685 -9.20 20.96 10.41
N ILE A 686 -8.31 21.70 9.73
CA ILE A 686 -6.90 21.76 10.12
C ILE A 686 -6.84 22.40 11.51
N ASN A 687 -6.05 21.83 12.41
CA ASN A 687 -5.97 22.35 13.77
C ASN A 687 -5.24 23.70 13.83
N ALA A 688 -5.40 24.39 14.96
CA ALA A 688 -4.86 25.73 15.15
C ALA A 688 -3.32 25.80 15.10
N ASN A 689 -2.63 24.67 15.33
CA ASN A 689 -1.17 24.57 15.32
C ASN A 689 -0.63 24.29 13.90
N GLY A 690 -1.49 23.92 12.95
CA GLY A 690 -1.09 23.61 11.57
C GLY A 690 -0.36 22.26 11.41
N ASP A 691 -0.52 21.36 12.39
CA ASP A 691 0.22 20.11 12.52
C ASP A 691 -0.66 18.85 12.46
N GLY A 692 -1.94 19.01 12.10
CA GLY A 692 -2.89 17.91 12.05
C GLY A 692 -4.32 18.37 11.81
N ILE A 693 -5.27 17.48 12.11
CA ILE A 693 -6.70 17.75 11.96
C ILE A 693 -7.44 17.67 13.30
N ASN A 694 -8.42 18.54 13.51
CA ASN A 694 -9.35 18.48 14.62
C ASN A 694 -10.72 18.04 14.15
N LEU A 695 -11.38 17.20 14.93
CA LEU A 695 -12.80 16.92 14.83
C LEU A 695 -13.54 17.71 15.92
N ILE A 696 -14.24 18.75 15.49
CA ILE A 696 -14.99 19.65 16.36
C ILE A 696 -16.42 19.16 16.50
N ASP A 697 -16.91 19.13 17.73
CA ASP A 697 -18.31 18.87 18.01
C ASP A 697 -19.20 20.08 17.71
N THR A 698 -20.09 19.93 16.73
CA THR A 698 -20.94 21.05 16.28
C THR A 698 -22.25 21.17 17.06
N THR A 699 -22.51 20.33 18.07
CA THR A 699 -23.80 20.35 18.77
C THR A 699 -24.07 21.68 19.48
N SER A 700 -23.01 22.36 19.92
CA SER A 700 -23.10 23.70 20.50
C SER A 700 -23.46 24.77 19.45
N GLU A 701 -23.03 24.59 18.21
CA GLU A 701 -23.30 25.47 17.07
C GLU A 701 -24.73 25.25 16.53
N THR A 702 -25.19 24.00 16.46
CA THR A 702 -26.51 23.63 15.93
C THR A 702 -27.63 23.65 16.96
N GLY A 703 -27.29 23.75 18.25
CA GLY A 703 -28.25 23.74 19.37
C GLY A 703 -28.83 22.36 19.67
N THR A 704 -28.21 21.30 19.17
CA THR A 704 -28.49 19.91 19.54
C THR A 704 -27.85 19.57 20.89
N ILE A 705 -28.20 18.43 21.48
CA ILE A 705 -27.73 18.04 22.83
C ILE A 705 -26.70 16.92 22.70
N ALA A 706 -25.46 17.21 23.09
CA ALA A 706 -24.43 16.19 23.32
C ALA A 706 -24.86 15.26 24.46
N ALA A 707 -25.03 13.97 24.14
CA ALA A 707 -25.44 12.91 25.04
C ALA A 707 -24.31 11.92 25.38
N SER A 708 -23.22 11.91 24.60
CA SER A 708 -22.09 11.00 24.70
C SER A 708 -20.79 11.70 24.28
N ARG A 709 -19.65 11.02 24.48
CA ARG A 709 -18.37 11.47 23.94
C ARG A 709 -18.31 11.13 22.45
N MET A 710 -17.65 11.98 21.67
CA MET A 710 -17.33 11.68 20.28
C MET A 710 -16.34 10.51 20.26
N LYS A 711 -16.46 9.62 19.28
CA LYS A 711 -15.58 8.45 19.17
C LYS A 711 -15.26 8.13 17.72
N VAL A 712 -14.01 7.81 17.44
CA VAL A 712 -13.52 7.33 16.14
C VAL A 712 -12.92 5.94 16.32
N GLU A 713 -13.20 5.01 15.42
CA GLU A 713 -12.67 3.64 15.46
C GLU A 713 -12.33 3.12 14.06
N ASP A 714 -11.11 2.61 13.87
CA ASP A 714 -10.77 1.88 12.64
C ASP A 714 -11.58 0.56 12.54
N LEU A 715 -12.14 0.30 11.35
CA LEU A 715 -12.84 -0.94 11.01
C LEU A 715 -11.99 -1.85 10.11
N SER A 716 -11.25 -1.26 9.17
CA SER A 716 -10.28 -1.92 8.30
C SER A 716 -9.14 -0.96 7.95
N GLY A 717 -7.92 -1.47 7.83
CA GLY A 717 -6.74 -0.61 7.73
C GLY A 717 -6.45 0.13 9.04
N SER A 718 -5.68 1.21 8.95
CA SER A 718 -5.25 2.02 10.11
C SER A 718 -5.35 3.52 9.84
N VAL A 719 -6.28 3.93 8.98
CA VAL A 719 -6.41 5.32 8.51
C VAL A 719 -6.67 6.28 9.67
N ALA A 720 -7.65 6.01 10.54
CA ALA A 720 -7.94 6.89 11.66
C ALA A 720 -6.79 6.92 12.66
N SER A 721 -6.09 5.79 12.86
CA SER A 721 -4.89 5.74 13.70
C SER A 721 -3.72 6.54 13.10
N ALA A 722 -3.51 6.46 11.78
CA ALA A 722 -2.48 7.20 11.06
C ALA A 722 -2.74 8.71 11.02
N LEU A 723 -4.01 9.12 11.02
CA LEU A 723 -4.45 10.51 11.21
C LEU A 723 -4.52 10.94 12.68
N ARG A 724 -4.11 10.08 13.63
CA ARG A 724 -4.18 10.32 15.08
C ARG A 724 -5.59 10.59 15.62
N LEU A 725 -6.62 10.17 14.89
CA LEU A 725 -8.03 10.37 15.26
C LEU A 725 -8.65 9.21 16.03
N ASN A 726 -8.10 7.99 15.96
CA ASN A 726 -8.65 6.77 16.57
C ASN A 726 -8.67 6.85 18.12
N SER A 727 -9.66 7.56 18.66
CA SER A 727 -9.76 7.91 20.08
C SER A 727 -11.21 8.22 20.47
N GLU A 728 -11.41 8.49 21.77
CA GLU A 728 -12.67 8.99 22.33
C GLU A 728 -12.41 10.34 22.99
N SER A 729 -13.31 11.31 22.77
CA SER A 729 -13.14 12.66 23.29
C SER A 729 -13.06 12.70 24.82
N SER A 730 -12.32 13.68 25.34
CA SER A 730 -12.06 13.82 26.79
C SER A 730 -13.32 14.16 27.60
N ALA A 731 -14.33 14.76 26.96
CA ALA A 731 -15.59 15.18 27.57
C ALA A 731 -16.78 15.00 26.61
N ILE A 732 -18.00 14.94 27.17
CA ILE A 732 -19.25 14.93 26.40
C ILE A 732 -19.36 16.25 25.64
N GLY A 733 -19.55 16.18 24.32
CA GLY A 733 -19.52 17.36 23.44
C GLY A 733 -18.14 18.01 23.33
N GLY A 734 -17.07 17.26 23.64
CA GLY A 734 -15.69 17.68 23.44
C GLY A 734 -15.12 17.17 22.12
N ASP A 735 -14.07 17.84 21.67
CA ASP A 735 -13.41 17.61 20.39
C ASP A 735 -12.39 16.46 20.45
N ILE A 736 -11.93 16.02 19.28
CA ILE A 736 -10.81 15.09 19.12
C ILE A 736 -9.72 15.79 18.31
N SER A 737 -8.49 15.80 18.83
CA SER A 737 -7.32 16.31 18.14
C SER A 737 -6.53 15.17 17.52
N GLY A 738 -6.26 15.28 16.22
CA GLY A 738 -5.33 14.44 15.46
C GLY A 738 -4.01 15.17 15.20
N SER A 739 -3.51 15.92 16.18
CA SER A 739 -2.20 16.56 16.11
C SER A 739 -1.08 15.51 16.00
N TYR A 740 -0.09 15.79 15.15
CA TYR A 740 1.13 14.99 15.08
C TYR A 740 2.18 15.42 16.12
N ALA A 741 2.01 16.59 16.75
CA ALA A 741 2.79 16.96 17.92
C ALA A 741 2.39 16.08 19.12
N ILE A 742 3.40 15.65 19.86
CA ILE A 742 3.26 14.78 21.03
C ILE A 742 3.44 15.66 22.25
N GLU A 743 2.35 15.95 22.94
CA GLU A 743 2.37 16.69 24.20
C GLU A 743 2.28 15.75 25.40
N ILE A 744 3.17 15.95 26.37
CA ILE A 744 3.20 15.20 27.63
C ILE A 744 3.06 16.17 28.78
N ASP A 745 1.94 16.04 29.51
CA ASP A 745 1.73 16.72 30.78
C ASP A 745 2.63 16.13 31.88
N LEU A 746 3.43 16.98 32.52
CA LEU A 746 4.32 16.59 33.61
C LEU A 746 3.99 17.37 34.89
N ASP A 747 4.22 16.72 36.03
CA ASP A 747 4.32 17.44 37.29
C ASP A 747 5.79 17.87 37.48
N VAL A 748 6.05 19.05 38.05
CA VAL A 748 7.43 19.50 38.38
C VAL A 748 8.27 18.49 39.17
N SER A 749 7.63 17.54 39.85
CA SER A 749 8.27 16.47 40.62
C SER A 749 8.63 15.22 39.82
N ASP A 750 8.16 15.10 38.58
CA ASP A 750 8.36 13.93 37.72
C ASP A 750 9.83 13.72 37.40
N THR A 751 10.19 12.45 37.27
CA THR A 751 11.56 11.98 37.08
C THR A 751 11.77 11.41 35.68
N ILE A 752 12.98 10.95 35.37
CA ILE A 752 13.28 10.29 34.08
C ILE A 752 12.37 9.07 33.86
N ASP A 753 12.20 8.25 34.90
CA ASP A 753 11.36 7.05 34.81
C ASP A 753 9.87 7.42 34.56
N ASP A 754 9.40 8.55 35.11
CA ASP A 754 8.03 9.02 34.91
C ASP A 754 7.81 9.58 33.49
N LEU A 755 8.78 10.35 32.97
CA LEU A 755 8.73 10.85 31.59
C LEU A 755 8.70 9.69 30.59
N ILE A 756 9.55 8.67 30.76
CA ILE A 756 9.55 7.49 29.88
C ILE A 756 8.20 6.78 29.95
N ALA A 757 7.67 6.54 31.16
CA ALA A 757 6.38 5.86 31.32
C ALA A 757 5.22 6.63 30.68
N LYS A 758 5.24 7.97 30.75
CA LYS A 758 4.24 8.83 30.11
C LYS A 758 4.41 8.88 28.60
N LEU A 759 5.64 8.93 28.09
CA LEU A 759 5.93 8.84 26.66
C LEU A 759 5.48 7.51 26.08
N ASP A 760 5.80 6.39 26.72
CA ASP A 760 5.40 5.04 26.29
C ASP A 760 3.86 4.90 26.25
N ALA A 761 3.11 5.70 27.01
CA ALA A 761 1.65 5.72 27.01
C ALA A 761 1.03 6.51 25.84
N THR A 762 1.83 7.25 25.07
CA THR A 762 1.37 8.04 23.91
C THR A 762 1.35 7.26 22.60
N ASP A 763 1.93 6.05 22.56
CA ASP A 763 2.17 5.27 21.33
C ASP A 763 2.90 6.11 20.23
N ALA A 764 3.71 7.08 20.65
CA ALA A 764 4.55 7.87 19.77
C ALA A 764 5.67 7.00 19.13
N PRO A 765 6.07 7.27 17.88
CA PRO A 765 7.19 6.58 17.22
C PRO A 765 8.55 7.11 17.74
N ILE A 766 8.72 7.22 19.06
CA ILE A 766 9.92 7.72 19.72
C ILE A 766 10.30 6.72 20.81
N THR A 767 11.56 6.30 20.82
CA THR A 767 12.11 5.47 21.88
C THR A 767 12.94 6.32 22.83
N ALA A 768 12.61 6.30 24.12
CA ALA A 768 13.43 6.90 25.17
C ALA A 768 14.18 5.82 25.96
N THR A 769 15.49 5.97 26.15
CA THR A 769 16.33 5.02 26.88
C THR A 769 17.25 5.72 27.86
N VAL A 770 17.41 5.11 29.04
CA VAL A 770 18.32 5.61 30.07
C VAL A 770 19.72 5.01 29.89
N LEU A 771 20.73 5.88 29.84
CA LEU A 771 22.15 5.52 29.85
C LEU A 771 22.76 5.80 31.23
N ASN A 772 23.65 4.92 31.69
CA ASN A 772 24.40 5.10 32.94
C ASN A 772 25.90 5.00 32.70
N THR A 773 26.62 6.10 32.91
CA THR A 773 28.08 6.18 32.71
C THR A 773 28.88 5.54 33.85
N GLY A 774 28.24 5.24 34.99
CA GLY A 774 28.86 4.61 36.16
C GLY A 774 29.87 5.50 36.91
N ALA A 775 30.06 6.74 36.48
CA ALA A 775 31.07 7.66 37.02
C ALA A 775 30.50 9.09 37.20
N GLY A 776 30.99 9.78 38.25
CA GLY A 776 30.58 11.14 38.58
C GLY A 776 29.31 11.23 39.44
N ASN A 777 28.91 12.46 39.77
CA ASN A 777 27.73 12.75 40.61
C ASN A 777 26.42 12.81 39.81
N LYS A 778 26.49 12.72 38.49
CA LYS A 778 25.38 12.82 37.54
C LYS A 778 25.53 11.76 36.42
N PRO A 779 25.47 10.46 36.75
CA PRO A 779 25.84 9.40 35.80
C PRO A 779 24.70 9.02 34.84
N TRP A 780 23.47 9.49 35.06
CA TRP A 780 22.28 9.08 34.32
C TRP A 780 21.95 10.06 33.20
N TYR A 781 21.78 9.58 31.97
CA TYR A 781 21.45 10.40 30.80
C TYR A 781 20.20 9.81 30.16
N LEU A 782 19.35 10.64 29.59
CA LEU A 782 18.20 10.22 28.81
C LEU A 782 18.53 10.41 27.33
N SER A 783 18.36 9.37 26.53
CA SER A 783 18.50 9.44 25.08
C SER A 783 17.14 9.23 24.42
N PHE A 784 16.81 10.10 23.48
CA PHE A 784 15.64 9.99 22.63
C PHE A 784 16.11 9.58 21.24
N THR A 785 15.42 8.63 20.62
CA THR A 785 15.70 8.18 19.26
C THR A 785 14.38 8.08 18.51
N SER A 786 14.30 8.70 17.34
CA SER A 786 13.15 8.53 16.46
C SER A 786 13.09 7.10 15.94
N ALA A 787 11.90 6.50 15.91
CA ALA A 787 11.67 5.22 15.25
C ALA A 787 11.44 5.38 13.73
N ILE A 788 11.34 6.63 13.26
CA ILE A 788 11.23 7.00 11.86
C ILE A 788 12.63 7.43 11.37
N SER A 789 13.02 6.98 10.18
CA SER A 789 14.27 7.42 9.53
C SER A 789 14.00 8.61 8.62
N GLY A 790 15.07 9.19 8.06
CA GLY A 790 14.90 10.30 7.14
C GLY A 790 14.57 11.60 7.86
N THR A 791 14.42 12.67 7.08
CA THR A 791 14.03 13.99 7.60
C THR A 791 12.64 13.97 8.22
N ASP A 792 11.75 13.07 7.80
CA ASP A 792 10.43 12.88 8.42
C ASP A 792 10.50 12.40 9.88
N GLY A 793 11.61 11.73 10.23
CA GLY A 793 11.93 11.31 11.58
C GLY A 793 12.77 12.31 12.37
N ASP A 794 12.97 13.54 11.88
CA ASP A 794 13.73 14.57 12.57
C ASP A 794 13.01 15.00 13.83
N LEU A 795 13.67 14.95 14.98
CA LEU A 795 13.04 15.16 16.28
C LEU A 795 13.24 16.61 16.71
N VAL A 796 12.13 17.31 16.96
CA VAL A 796 12.10 18.62 17.60
C VAL A 796 11.58 18.41 19.02
N ILE A 797 12.39 18.75 20.03
CA ILE A 797 12.01 18.60 21.44
C ILE A 797 11.92 19.99 22.08
N ASP A 798 10.78 20.28 22.70
CA ASP A 798 10.58 21.45 23.54
C ASP A 798 10.31 21.02 25.00
N THR A 799 11.02 21.67 25.90
CA THR A 799 11.05 21.39 27.34
C THR A 799 10.37 22.51 28.16
N GLY A 800 9.55 23.36 27.52
CA GLY A 800 8.75 24.38 28.22
C GLY A 800 9.60 25.41 28.96
N GLY A 801 10.83 25.67 28.49
CA GLY A 801 11.76 26.65 29.04
C GLY A 801 12.77 26.12 30.07
N VAL A 802 12.74 24.83 30.42
CA VAL A 802 13.77 24.20 31.26
C VAL A 802 14.86 23.58 30.39
N ASP A 803 16.10 24.07 30.50
CA ASP A 803 17.21 23.49 29.75
C ASP A 803 17.64 22.12 30.33
N LEU A 804 17.36 21.05 29.59
CA LEU A 804 17.83 19.69 29.89
C LEU A 804 19.21 19.38 29.29
N GLY A 805 19.85 20.34 28.63
CA GLY A 805 21.11 20.17 27.92
C GLY A 805 21.00 19.13 26.81
N LEU A 806 20.01 19.29 25.92
CA LEU A 806 19.79 18.40 24.79
C LEU A 806 20.86 18.62 23.71
N ASP A 807 21.68 17.60 23.51
CA ASP A 807 22.67 17.53 22.44
C ASP A 807 22.17 16.57 21.34
N GLU A 808 22.08 17.05 20.10
CA GLU A 808 21.81 16.22 18.91
C GLU A 808 23.07 15.41 18.57
N LEU A 809 22.98 14.08 18.72
CA LEU A 809 24.08 13.15 18.45
C LEU A 809 24.11 12.71 16.99
N VAL A 810 22.94 12.54 16.40
CA VAL A 810 22.72 12.14 15.01
C VAL A 810 21.60 13.00 14.46
N GLU A 811 21.90 13.74 13.40
CA GLU A 811 20.91 14.48 12.63
C GLU A 811 20.16 13.49 11.72
N ALA A 812 18.84 13.66 11.64
CA ALA A 812 18.02 12.96 10.68
C ALA A 812 18.42 13.36 9.25
N GLN A 813 18.47 12.39 8.35
CA GLN A 813 18.77 12.62 6.94
C GLN A 813 18.16 11.51 6.10
N ASP A 814 17.72 11.85 4.90
CA ASP A 814 17.22 10.89 3.92
C ASP A 814 18.35 10.07 3.29
N ALA A 815 17.99 8.88 2.84
CA ALA A 815 18.86 8.15 1.93
C ALA A 815 18.89 8.87 0.59
N GLN A 816 20.05 8.85 -0.06
CA GLN A 816 20.22 9.46 -1.37
C GLN A 816 21.07 8.57 -2.26
N ALA A 817 20.62 8.36 -3.49
CA ALA A 817 21.36 7.65 -4.52
C ALA A 817 21.29 8.39 -5.86
N PHE A 818 22.35 8.29 -6.64
CA PHE A 818 22.39 8.77 -8.02
C PHE A 818 22.13 7.62 -8.99
N ILE A 819 21.29 7.84 -10.01
CA ILE A 819 20.84 6.81 -10.96
C ILE A 819 21.09 7.26 -12.40
N GLY A 820 21.43 6.30 -13.26
CA GLY A 820 21.46 6.48 -14.73
C GLY A 820 22.83 6.87 -15.31
N SER A 821 23.79 7.26 -14.47
CA SER A 821 25.17 7.53 -14.90
C SER A 821 26.19 7.10 -13.83
N THR A 822 27.40 6.80 -14.27
CA THR A 822 28.56 6.57 -13.37
C THR A 822 29.19 7.87 -12.90
N ASN A 823 28.86 9.00 -13.52
CA ASN A 823 29.23 10.34 -13.08
C ASN A 823 28.04 11.01 -12.38
N PRO A 824 28.12 11.31 -11.07
CA PRO A 824 27.03 11.94 -10.30
C PRO A 824 26.56 13.30 -10.84
N ALA A 825 27.45 14.01 -11.54
CA ALA A 825 27.11 15.27 -12.19
C ALA A 825 26.09 15.12 -13.33
N ASP A 826 26.05 13.93 -13.97
CA ASP A 826 25.17 13.62 -15.10
C ASP A 826 24.03 12.66 -14.70
N ALA A 827 23.92 12.31 -13.41
CA ALA A 827 22.97 11.34 -12.89
C ALA A 827 21.75 12.00 -12.25
N LEU A 828 20.62 11.28 -12.21
CA LEU A 828 19.43 11.70 -11.48
C LEU A 828 19.63 11.42 -9.99
N LEU A 829 19.40 12.41 -9.13
CA LEU A 829 19.37 12.21 -7.69
C LEU A 829 17.98 11.70 -7.29
N VAL A 830 17.93 10.64 -6.50
CA VAL A 830 16.70 10.16 -5.88
C VAL A 830 16.92 10.07 -4.37
N SER A 831 15.91 10.45 -3.61
CA SER A 831 15.88 10.40 -2.15
C SER A 831 14.76 9.51 -1.64
N SER A 832 14.94 8.92 -0.47
CA SER A 832 13.90 8.25 0.31
C SER A 832 14.09 8.54 1.79
N SER A 833 12.98 8.64 2.52
CA SER A 833 12.98 8.76 3.98
C SER A 833 13.47 7.48 4.67
N ASP A 834 13.51 6.36 3.93
CA ASP A 834 14.11 5.11 4.38
C ASP A 834 15.26 4.66 3.46
N ASN A 835 15.75 3.43 3.68
CA ASN A 835 16.81 2.85 2.86
C ASN A 835 16.27 2.01 1.68
N GLN A 836 15.01 2.18 1.31
CA GLN A 836 14.38 1.54 0.16
C GLN A 836 14.08 2.59 -0.91
N LEU A 837 14.36 2.22 -2.16
CA LEU A 837 13.93 3.00 -3.32
C LEU A 837 12.97 2.14 -4.13
N ASP A 838 11.69 2.26 -3.81
CA ASP A 838 10.60 1.60 -4.53
C ASP A 838 10.08 2.48 -5.66
N TYR A 839 9.57 1.87 -6.73
CA TYR A 839 8.94 2.53 -7.88
C TYR A 839 9.82 3.51 -8.68
N VAL A 840 11.08 3.70 -8.29
CA VAL A 840 12.05 4.53 -9.03
C VAL A 840 12.34 3.93 -10.40
N ILE A 841 12.37 2.59 -10.47
CA ILE A 841 12.31 1.84 -11.71
C ILE A 841 11.13 0.88 -11.55
N GLU A 842 10.19 0.93 -12.48
CA GLU A 842 8.99 0.10 -12.45
C GLU A 842 9.37 -1.40 -12.31
N GLY A 843 8.81 -2.05 -11.30
CA GLY A 843 9.06 -3.45 -10.99
C GLY A 843 10.40 -3.76 -10.32
N LEU A 844 11.15 -2.77 -9.86
CA LEU A 844 12.32 -2.97 -9.01
C LEU A 844 12.11 -2.32 -7.64
N SER A 845 12.51 -3.05 -6.61
CA SER A 845 12.71 -2.55 -5.25
C SER A 845 14.21 -2.60 -4.94
N ILE A 846 14.77 -1.48 -4.50
CA ILE A 846 16.21 -1.29 -4.33
C ILE A 846 16.53 -1.01 -2.85
N ASP A 847 17.25 -1.93 -2.22
CA ASP A 847 17.72 -1.79 -0.83
C ASP A 847 19.09 -1.09 -0.80
N LEU A 848 19.16 0.08 -0.18
CA LEU A 848 20.42 0.79 0.07
C LEU A 848 21.06 0.27 1.36
N LEU A 849 22.21 -0.41 1.25
CA LEU A 849 22.84 -1.09 2.39
C LEU A 849 24.05 -0.32 2.93
N LYS A 850 24.74 0.43 2.07
CA LYS A 850 25.95 1.16 2.43
C LYS A 850 26.24 2.28 1.43
N ALA A 851 26.72 3.42 1.89
CA ALA A 851 27.31 4.44 1.02
C ALA A 851 28.65 3.99 0.41
N ASP A 852 28.87 4.26 -0.87
CA ASP A 852 30.11 3.95 -1.58
C ASP A 852 30.36 4.96 -2.71
N ASP A 853 31.61 5.37 -2.90
CA ASP A 853 32.02 6.28 -3.98
C ASP A 853 32.12 5.60 -5.35
N ASN A 854 31.99 4.26 -5.41
CA ASN A 854 32.01 3.50 -6.65
C ASN A 854 30.59 3.13 -7.09
N PRO A 855 30.25 3.30 -8.38
CA PRO A 855 28.92 2.96 -8.87
C PRO A 855 28.70 1.44 -8.86
N VAL A 856 27.48 1.04 -8.50
CA VAL A 856 26.95 -0.32 -8.56
C VAL A 856 26.07 -0.45 -9.79
N THR A 857 26.25 -1.52 -10.56
CA THR A 857 25.39 -1.84 -11.71
C THR A 857 24.38 -2.91 -11.32
N VAL A 858 23.10 -2.61 -11.50
CA VAL A 858 22.01 -3.58 -11.42
C VAL A 858 21.70 -4.07 -12.83
N THR A 859 21.74 -5.38 -13.03
CA THR A 859 21.39 -6.02 -14.31
C THR A 859 20.11 -6.79 -14.12
N VAL A 860 19.08 -6.44 -14.88
CA VAL A 860 17.81 -7.16 -14.95
C VAL A 860 17.86 -8.04 -16.19
N ASP A 861 17.87 -9.35 -15.98
CA ASP A 861 17.86 -10.36 -17.03
C ASP A 861 16.70 -11.32 -16.82
N ARG A 862 16.32 -12.09 -17.85
CA ARG A 862 15.33 -13.16 -17.69
C ARG A 862 15.86 -14.23 -16.73
N ASP A 863 14.99 -14.78 -15.90
CA ASP A 863 15.34 -15.83 -14.96
C ASP A 863 15.34 -17.22 -15.65
N GLU A 864 16.41 -17.49 -16.40
CA GLU A 864 16.59 -18.77 -17.09
C GLU A 864 16.68 -19.95 -16.10
N GLU A 865 17.18 -19.74 -14.88
CA GLU A 865 17.33 -20.78 -13.87
C GLU A 865 15.96 -21.24 -13.35
N SER A 866 15.03 -20.32 -13.11
CA SER A 866 13.65 -20.65 -12.75
C SER A 866 12.91 -21.42 -13.85
N ILE A 867 13.12 -21.04 -15.13
CA ILE A 867 12.54 -21.77 -16.28
C ILE A 867 13.06 -23.21 -16.32
N VAL A 868 14.38 -23.40 -16.21
CA VAL A 868 15.04 -24.71 -16.17
C VAL A 868 14.56 -25.54 -14.96
N GLY A 869 14.39 -24.89 -13.81
CA GLY A 869 13.87 -25.51 -12.58
C GLY A 869 12.42 -26.00 -12.73
N ALA A 870 11.56 -25.23 -13.40
CA ALA A 870 10.19 -25.63 -13.71
C ALA A 870 10.15 -26.85 -14.63
N VAL A 871 10.97 -26.86 -15.69
CA VAL A 871 11.06 -27.99 -16.63
C VAL A 871 11.60 -29.24 -15.92
N THR A 872 12.60 -29.09 -15.06
CA THR A 872 13.15 -30.18 -14.25
C THR A 872 12.09 -30.78 -13.34
N SER A 873 11.36 -29.92 -12.61
CA SER A 873 10.28 -30.35 -11.71
C SER A 873 9.19 -31.12 -12.45
N PHE A 874 8.78 -30.65 -13.63
CA PHE A 874 7.86 -31.38 -14.49
C PHE A 874 8.38 -32.77 -14.86
N THR A 875 9.65 -32.88 -15.28
CA THR A 875 10.23 -34.19 -15.61
C THR A 875 10.32 -35.14 -14.43
N ASP A 876 10.61 -34.62 -13.24
CA ASP A 876 10.69 -35.41 -12.00
C ASP A 876 9.31 -35.96 -11.61
N TYR A 877 8.27 -35.12 -11.58
CA TYR A 877 6.90 -35.57 -11.30
C TYR A 877 6.40 -36.60 -12.33
N PHE A 878 6.68 -36.40 -13.62
CA PHE A 878 6.33 -37.37 -14.65
C PHE A 878 7.02 -38.72 -14.39
N ASN A 879 8.32 -38.70 -14.08
CA ASN A 879 9.10 -39.90 -13.80
C ASN A 879 8.65 -40.59 -12.50
N GLU A 880 8.26 -39.84 -11.47
CA GLU A 880 7.70 -40.37 -10.23
C GLU A 880 6.41 -41.15 -10.50
N ILE A 881 5.47 -40.55 -11.25
CA ILE A 881 4.21 -41.21 -11.63
C ILE A 881 4.51 -42.52 -12.37
N MET A 882 5.40 -42.47 -13.38
CA MET A 882 5.76 -43.66 -14.15
C MET A 882 6.39 -44.75 -13.27
N SER A 883 7.23 -44.36 -12.30
CA SER A 883 7.83 -45.26 -11.32
C SER A 883 6.77 -45.93 -10.44
N LYS A 884 5.83 -45.14 -9.88
CA LYS A 884 4.72 -45.66 -9.06
C LYS A 884 3.82 -46.61 -9.85
N ILE A 885 3.45 -46.20 -11.07
CA ILE A 885 2.66 -47.02 -11.99
C ILE A 885 3.37 -48.36 -12.27
N ASN A 886 4.65 -48.33 -12.61
CA ASN A 886 5.42 -49.54 -12.88
C ASN A 886 5.58 -50.42 -11.63
N GLY A 887 5.75 -49.81 -10.44
CA GLY A 887 5.82 -50.52 -9.18
C GLY A 887 4.52 -51.26 -8.86
N TYR A 888 3.37 -50.58 -8.99
CA TYR A 888 2.07 -51.15 -8.69
C TYR A 888 1.54 -52.14 -9.74
N ASP A 889 1.98 -52.00 -10.99
CA ASP A 889 1.64 -52.88 -12.12
C ASP A 889 2.74 -53.92 -12.42
N SER A 890 3.51 -54.34 -11.40
CA SER A 890 4.57 -55.35 -11.56
C SER A 890 4.22 -56.72 -10.96
N TYR A 891 4.95 -57.74 -11.42
CA TYR A 891 4.96 -59.08 -10.82
C TYR A 891 6.39 -59.42 -10.38
N ASP A 892 6.57 -59.65 -9.09
CA ASP A 892 7.84 -60.11 -8.55
C ASP A 892 7.90 -61.65 -8.67
N ALA A 893 8.74 -62.13 -9.58
CA ALA A 893 8.92 -63.54 -9.85
C ALA A 893 9.71 -64.29 -8.75
N GLU A 894 10.41 -63.58 -7.87
CA GLU A 894 11.21 -64.16 -6.79
C GLU A 894 10.37 -64.36 -5.53
N THR A 895 9.51 -63.38 -5.20
CA THR A 895 8.59 -63.46 -4.06
C THR A 895 7.21 -64.05 -4.43
N GLU A 896 6.95 -64.28 -5.72
CA GLU A 896 5.65 -64.66 -6.29
C GLU A 896 4.52 -63.67 -5.93
N VAL A 897 4.87 -62.43 -5.58
CA VAL A 897 3.92 -61.38 -5.17
C VAL A 897 3.48 -60.56 -6.38
N ARG A 898 2.17 -60.43 -6.53
CA ARG A 898 1.52 -59.56 -7.52
C ARG A 898 1.40 -58.15 -6.94
N GLY A 899 1.80 -57.14 -7.71
CA GLY A 899 1.55 -55.73 -7.41
C GLY A 899 0.05 -55.43 -7.26
N PRO A 900 -0.33 -54.43 -6.44
CA PRO A 900 -1.73 -54.16 -6.10
C PRO A 900 -2.61 -53.80 -7.31
N LEU A 901 -2.03 -53.24 -8.38
CA LEU A 901 -2.72 -52.80 -9.59
C LEU A 901 -2.34 -53.62 -10.83
N LEU A 902 -1.63 -54.74 -10.69
CA LEU A 902 -1.16 -55.53 -11.83
C LEU A 902 -2.32 -55.96 -12.74
N GLY A 903 -2.34 -55.53 -14.01
CA GLY A 903 -3.42 -55.86 -14.95
C GLY A 903 -4.71 -55.06 -14.75
N ASP A 904 -4.66 -53.96 -14.00
CA ASP A 904 -5.70 -52.94 -13.98
C ASP A 904 -5.66 -52.13 -15.29
N SER A 905 -6.81 -51.97 -15.95
CA SER A 905 -6.90 -51.27 -17.22
C SER A 905 -6.72 -49.75 -17.10
N THR A 906 -7.06 -49.18 -15.94
CA THR A 906 -7.03 -47.74 -15.67
C THR A 906 -5.59 -47.24 -15.65
N VAL A 907 -4.71 -47.95 -14.94
CA VAL A 907 -3.29 -47.61 -14.83
C VAL A 907 -2.57 -47.71 -16.19
N SER A 908 -2.94 -48.70 -17.00
CA SER A 908 -2.42 -48.84 -18.36
C SER A 908 -2.90 -47.70 -19.27
N LEU A 909 -4.17 -47.28 -19.13
CA LEU A 909 -4.73 -46.15 -19.85
C LEU A 909 -4.03 -44.83 -19.50
N VAL A 910 -3.90 -44.53 -18.20
CA VAL A 910 -3.16 -43.36 -17.68
C VAL A 910 -1.75 -43.31 -18.27
N ARG A 911 -1.00 -44.42 -18.16
CA ARG A 911 0.36 -44.55 -18.73
C ARG A 911 0.39 -44.25 -20.22
N SER A 912 -0.55 -44.83 -20.99
CA SER A 912 -0.61 -44.67 -22.44
C SER A 912 -0.94 -43.23 -22.86
N ARG A 913 -1.85 -42.56 -22.14
CA ARG A 913 -2.25 -41.18 -22.41
C ARG A 913 -1.11 -40.21 -22.09
N LEU A 914 -0.44 -40.37 -20.95
CA LEU A 914 0.72 -39.54 -20.59
C LEU A 914 1.84 -39.62 -21.65
N TYR A 915 2.22 -40.82 -22.11
CA TYR A 915 3.21 -40.94 -23.19
C TYR A 915 2.71 -40.41 -24.54
N ALA A 916 1.42 -40.55 -24.84
CA ALA A 916 0.84 -40.04 -26.07
C ALA A 916 0.87 -38.52 -26.11
N THR A 917 0.51 -37.85 -25.01
CA THR A 917 0.55 -36.38 -24.89
C THR A 917 1.99 -35.86 -24.94
N LEU A 918 2.95 -36.52 -24.29
CA LEU A 918 4.36 -36.15 -24.38
C LEU A 918 4.92 -36.14 -25.82
N GLN A 919 4.46 -37.08 -26.64
CA GLN A 919 4.90 -37.23 -28.04
C GLN A 919 4.03 -36.46 -29.03
N ARG A 920 2.97 -35.81 -28.55
CA ARG A 920 2.04 -35.05 -29.38
C ARG A 920 2.73 -33.80 -29.92
N ARG A 921 2.35 -33.39 -31.12
CA ARG A 921 2.76 -32.11 -31.71
C ARG A 921 1.84 -31.01 -31.14
N VAL A 922 2.38 -29.88 -30.73
CA VAL A 922 1.57 -28.70 -30.37
C VAL A 922 0.74 -28.22 -31.56
N GLN A 923 -0.44 -27.68 -31.28
CA GLN A 923 -1.37 -27.29 -32.34
C GLN A 923 -1.08 -25.86 -32.76
N ASN A 924 -0.84 -25.66 -34.08
CA ASN A 924 -0.79 -24.35 -34.73
C ASN A 924 0.12 -23.28 -34.07
N VAL A 925 1.15 -23.71 -33.33
CA VAL A 925 2.21 -22.82 -32.86
C VAL A 925 3.15 -22.51 -34.03
N ASP A 926 3.23 -21.23 -34.40
CA ASP A 926 4.16 -20.73 -35.40
C ASP A 926 5.58 -20.71 -34.83
N GLY A 927 6.51 -21.47 -35.43
CA GLY A 927 7.89 -21.54 -34.96
C GLY A 927 8.62 -22.83 -35.35
N PRO A 928 9.95 -22.89 -35.11
CA PRO A 928 10.77 -24.07 -35.40
C PRO A 928 10.54 -25.22 -34.40
N TYR A 929 9.99 -24.93 -33.23
CA TYR A 929 9.76 -25.89 -32.15
C TYR A 929 8.28 -26.27 -32.08
N GLN A 930 8.00 -27.56 -32.28
CA GLN A 930 6.66 -28.15 -32.31
C GLN A 930 6.56 -29.44 -31.46
N TYR A 931 7.69 -29.89 -30.90
CA TYR A 931 7.80 -31.07 -30.05
C TYR A 931 8.73 -30.79 -28.88
N LEU A 932 8.41 -31.30 -27.68
CA LEU A 932 9.28 -31.24 -26.49
C LEU A 932 10.69 -31.81 -26.75
N SER A 933 10.80 -32.82 -27.62
CA SER A 933 12.09 -33.41 -28.00
C SER A 933 13.04 -32.46 -28.76
N GLN A 934 12.50 -31.41 -29.38
CA GLN A 934 13.29 -30.39 -30.08
C GLN A 934 13.95 -29.43 -29.08
N VAL A 935 13.32 -29.19 -27.93
CA VAL A 935 13.83 -28.34 -26.85
C VAL A 935 14.54 -29.14 -25.75
N GLY A 936 14.77 -30.46 -25.93
CA GLY A 936 15.63 -31.24 -25.04
C GLY A 936 14.92 -32.22 -24.10
N ILE A 937 13.59 -32.28 -24.10
CA ILE A 937 12.82 -33.21 -23.26
C ILE A 937 12.46 -34.45 -24.09
N ARG A 938 13.05 -35.61 -23.77
CA ARG A 938 12.91 -36.83 -24.60
C ARG A 938 12.67 -38.09 -23.79
N LEU A 939 11.99 -39.07 -24.39
CA LEU A 939 11.82 -40.39 -23.81
C LEU A 939 13.13 -41.20 -23.87
N GLY A 940 13.61 -41.63 -22.71
CA GLY A 940 14.78 -42.49 -22.51
C GLY A 940 14.50 -43.98 -22.74
N SER A 941 15.57 -44.77 -22.78
CA SER A 941 15.52 -46.21 -23.11
C SER A 941 14.82 -47.09 -22.05
N ASN A 942 14.66 -46.57 -20.84
CA ASN A 942 14.00 -47.20 -19.69
C ASN A 942 12.53 -46.79 -19.53
N GLY A 943 11.99 -45.95 -20.42
CA GLY A 943 10.66 -45.38 -20.31
C GLY A 943 10.58 -44.12 -19.42
N ALA A 944 11.67 -43.68 -18.80
CA ALA A 944 11.72 -42.38 -18.13
C ALA A 944 11.93 -41.26 -19.16
N ILE A 945 11.49 -40.04 -18.85
CA ILE A 945 11.85 -38.85 -19.62
C ILE A 945 13.20 -38.33 -19.11
N GLU A 946 14.06 -37.91 -20.04
CA GLU A 946 15.33 -37.23 -19.80
C GLU A 946 15.23 -35.78 -20.28
N PHE A 947 15.70 -34.84 -19.46
CA PHE A 947 15.85 -33.42 -19.81
C PHE A 947 17.31 -33.12 -20.16
N ASP A 948 17.53 -32.63 -21.38
CA ASP A 948 18.83 -32.17 -21.88
C ASP A 948 18.90 -30.64 -21.77
N GLU A 949 19.40 -30.18 -20.62
CA GLU A 949 19.51 -28.76 -20.27
C GLU A 949 20.35 -27.97 -21.28
N ASP A 950 21.48 -28.51 -21.74
CA ASP A 950 22.34 -27.87 -22.75
C ASP A 950 21.59 -27.60 -24.06
N LYS A 951 20.73 -28.54 -24.47
CA LYS A 951 19.91 -28.40 -25.67
C LYS A 951 18.74 -27.44 -25.47
N PHE A 952 18.15 -27.42 -24.28
CA PHE A 952 17.11 -26.46 -23.91
C PHE A 952 17.66 -25.03 -23.94
N ASN A 953 18.79 -24.79 -23.27
CA ASN A 953 19.45 -23.49 -23.21
C ASN A 953 19.85 -22.99 -24.61
N GLN A 954 20.34 -23.89 -25.49
CA GLN A 954 20.62 -23.53 -26.89
C GLN A 954 19.35 -23.18 -27.69
N ALA A 955 18.26 -23.90 -27.48
CA ALA A 955 16.99 -23.64 -28.16
C ALA A 955 16.41 -22.29 -27.72
N TYR A 956 16.42 -22.05 -26.40
CA TYR A 956 15.94 -20.82 -25.77
C TYR A 956 16.78 -19.61 -26.19
N ALA A 957 18.12 -19.70 -26.17
CA ALA A 957 18.99 -18.62 -26.62
C ALA A 957 18.85 -18.28 -28.12
N SER A 958 18.40 -19.23 -28.95
CA SER A 958 18.25 -19.02 -30.39
C SER A 958 16.91 -18.36 -30.76
N ASP A 959 15.83 -18.75 -30.09
CA ASP A 959 14.47 -18.25 -30.33
C ASP A 959 13.61 -18.43 -29.06
N PRO A 960 13.71 -17.47 -28.11
CA PRO A 960 12.97 -17.54 -26.84
C PRO A 960 11.47 -17.57 -27.06
N ALA A 961 10.95 -16.73 -27.96
CA ALA A 961 9.52 -16.63 -28.25
C ALA A 961 8.97 -17.96 -28.82
N GLY A 962 9.75 -18.65 -29.66
CA GLY A 962 9.37 -19.96 -30.17
C GLY A 962 9.36 -21.07 -29.11
N VAL A 963 10.24 -20.99 -28.10
CA VAL A 963 10.22 -21.94 -26.97
C VAL A 963 9.07 -21.58 -26.02
N GLU A 964 8.85 -20.32 -25.70
CA GLU A 964 7.73 -19.83 -24.89
C GLU A 964 6.40 -20.30 -25.49
N ALA A 965 6.16 -20.00 -26.77
CA ALA A 965 4.94 -20.42 -27.47
C ALA A 965 4.76 -21.96 -27.53
N LEU A 966 5.85 -22.74 -27.50
CA LEU A 966 5.76 -24.20 -27.40
C LEU A 966 5.06 -24.64 -26.11
N PHE A 967 5.28 -23.92 -25.01
CA PHE A 967 4.74 -24.24 -23.69
C PHE A 967 3.41 -23.52 -23.41
N THR A 968 3.29 -22.25 -23.77
CA THR A 968 2.23 -21.34 -23.27
C THR A 968 1.14 -21.01 -24.29
N ALA A 969 1.29 -21.40 -25.56
CA ALA A 969 0.30 -21.04 -26.58
C ALA A 969 -1.11 -21.54 -26.22
N TYR A 970 -2.08 -20.64 -26.17
CA TYR A 970 -3.47 -20.97 -25.92
C TYR A 970 -4.36 -20.04 -26.72
N ASP A 971 -5.10 -20.62 -27.66
CA ASP A 971 -6.14 -19.93 -28.39
C ASP A 971 -7.23 -20.96 -28.73
N ALA A 972 -8.40 -20.83 -28.10
CA ALA A 972 -9.51 -21.76 -28.23
C ALA A 972 -10.50 -21.26 -29.29
N GLN A 973 -10.92 -22.17 -30.18
CA GLN A 973 -11.99 -21.93 -31.16
C GLN A 973 -13.07 -23.01 -31.01
N THR A 974 -14.32 -22.66 -30.73
CA THR A 974 -15.48 -23.57 -30.85
C THR A 974 -15.47 -24.81 -29.95
N THR A 975 -16.49 -24.97 -29.12
CA THR A 975 -16.80 -26.16 -28.33
C THR A 975 -18.06 -26.87 -28.88
N SER A 976 -18.01 -27.58 -30.01
CA SER A 976 -19.23 -28.24 -30.51
C SER A 976 -19.79 -29.21 -29.48
N SER A 977 -20.98 -28.95 -28.93
CA SER A 977 -21.65 -29.82 -27.95
C SER A 977 -22.64 -30.71 -28.68
N GLU A 978 -22.27 -31.98 -28.88
CA GLU A 978 -23.26 -32.99 -29.29
C GLU A 978 -23.93 -33.57 -28.04
N VAL A 979 -25.22 -33.29 -27.86
CA VAL A 979 -26.08 -34.05 -26.92
C VAL A 979 -26.31 -35.43 -27.54
N LEU A 980 -25.69 -36.47 -26.98
CA LEU A 980 -25.97 -37.85 -27.38
C LEU A 980 -27.30 -38.29 -26.78
N ASP A 981 -28.30 -38.50 -27.63
CA ASP A 981 -29.66 -38.92 -27.24
C ASP A 981 -29.67 -40.23 -26.43
N ASP A 982 -30.13 -40.09 -25.18
CA ASP A 982 -30.95 -40.99 -24.36
C ASP A 982 -30.36 -42.38 -23.96
N ILE A 983 -29.76 -42.45 -22.76
CA ILE A 983 -29.48 -43.73 -22.06
C ILE A 983 -30.57 -44.04 -21.00
N ASP A 984 -31.27 -43.04 -20.44
CA ASP A 984 -32.49 -43.15 -19.61
C ASP A 984 -33.05 -41.74 -19.29
N PRO A 985 -34.35 -41.58 -18.90
CA PRO A 985 -34.94 -40.28 -18.60
C PRO A 985 -34.27 -39.60 -17.40
N GLY A 986 -33.63 -38.45 -17.66
CA GLY A 986 -33.05 -37.55 -16.64
C GLY A 986 -31.53 -37.48 -16.59
N ILE A 987 -30.81 -38.09 -17.55
CA ILE A 987 -29.35 -37.97 -17.67
C ILE A 987 -29.02 -37.59 -19.12
N SER A 988 -28.64 -36.34 -19.36
CA SER A 988 -27.94 -35.92 -20.58
C SER A 988 -26.43 -36.02 -20.36
N ILE A 989 -25.70 -36.45 -21.38
CA ILE A 989 -24.24 -36.31 -21.44
C ILE A 989 -23.97 -35.33 -22.56
N GLU A 990 -23.56 -34.13 -22.20
CA GLU A 990 -23.05 -33.16 -23.18
C GLU A 990 -21.61 -33.54 -23.49
N GLN A 991 -21.32 -33.75 -24.78
CA GLN A 991 -19.98 -34.04 -25.24
C GLN A 991 -19.44 -32.80 -25.95
N SER A 992 -18.80 -31.94 -25.18
CA SER A 992 -18.19 -30.69 -25.63
C SER A 992 -16.82 -30.99 -26.26
N ASN A 993 -16.67 -30.73 -27.56
CA ASN A 993 -15.39 -30.85 -28.28
C ASN A 993 -14.80 -29.45 -28.54
N THR A 994 -13.89 -29.00 -27.69
CA THR A 994 -13.14 -27.74 -27.90
C THR A 994 -12.12 -27.92 -29.04
N PHE A 995 -12.21 -27.11 -30.10
CA PHE A 995 -11.12 -26.96 -31.06
C PHE A 995 -10.19 -25.84 -30.59
N TYR A 996 -8.90 -25.96 -30.89
CA TYR A 996 -7.92 -24.96 -30.48
C TYR A 996 -7.23 -24.42 -31.74
N SER A 997 -7.30 -23.11 -31.94
CA SER A 997 -6.55 -22.40 -32.98
C SER A 997 -5.07 -22.34 -32.65
N SER A 998 -4.67 -22.40 -31.38
CA SER A 998 -3.30 -22.74 -30.96
C SER A 998 -3.29 -23.42 -29.59
N LEU A 999 -2.42 -24.42 -29.39
CA LEU A 999 -2.36 -25.15 -28.12
C LEU A 999 -0.95 -25.68 -27.83
N GLY A 1000 -0.34 -25.13 -26.78
CA GLY A 1000 0.98 -25.42 -26.24
C GLY A 1000 0.97 -26.58 -25.24
N PHE A 1001 2.15 -26.98 -24.77
CA PHE A 1001 2.30 -28.15 -23.90
C PHE A 1001 1.71 -27.98 -22.50
N GLY A 1002 1.67 -26.76 -21.96
CA GLY A 1002 1.06 -26.47 -20.66
C GLY A 1002 -0.40 -26.93 -20.63
N ASP A 1003 -1.22 -26.38 -21.53
CA ASP A 1003 -2.64 -26.73 -21.63
C ASP A 1003 -2.88 -28.16 -22.11
N LEU A 1004 -2.02 -28.70 -23.00
CA LEU A 1004 -2.13 -30.11 -23.41
C LEU A 1004 -2.03 -31.09 -22.25
N PHE A 1005 -1.12 -30.82 -21.31
CA PHE A 1005 -0.98 -31.62 -20.12
C PHE A 1005 -2.07 -31.32 -19.11
N ASP A 1006 -2.46 -30.07 -18.96
CA ASP A 1006 -3.54 -29.67 -18.05
C ASP A 1006 -4.87 -30.35 -18.41
N GLN A 1007 -5.29 -30.29 -19.69
CA GLN A 1007 -6.49 -30.98 -20.18
C GLN A 1007 -6.44 -32.48 -19.94
N LEU A 1008 -5.28 -33.12 -20.21
CA LEU A 1008 -5.13 -34.54 -19.94
C LEU A 1008 -5.26 -34.84 -18.45
N LEU A 1009 -4.66 -34.01 -17.60
CA LEU A 1009 -4.62 -34.25 -16.17
C LEU A 1009 -6.00 -34.03 -15.57
N GLU A 1010 -6.71 -32.97 -15.97
CA GLU A 1010 -8.11 -32.73 -15.61
C GLU A 1010 -9.00 -33.93 -16.00
N ASP A 1011 -8.91 -34.43 -17.23
CA ASP A 1011 -9.61 -35.64 -17.70
C ASP A 1011 -9.33 -36.90 -16.85
N LEU A 1012 -8.16 -36.96 -16.22
CA LEU A 1012 -7.75 -38.08 -15.40
C LEU A 1012 -8.15 -37.90 -13.93
N THR A 1013 -8.06 -36.67 -13.40
CA THR A 1013 -8.13 -36.37 -11.96
C THR A 1013 -9.39 -35.62 -11.54
N ASP A 1014 -10.23 -35.17 -12.48
CA ASP A 1014 -11.47 -34.45 -12.16
C ASP A 1014 -12.28 -35.16 -11.08
N SER A 1015 -12.83 -34.35 -10.18
CA SER A 1015 -13.48 -34.79 -8.94
C SER A 1015 -14.76 -35.60 -9.16
N SER A 1016 -15.37 -35.54 -10.34
CA SER A 1016 -16.69 -36.11 -10.64
C SER A 1016 -16.67 -37.12 -11.79
N ILE A 1017 -15.97 -36.82 -12.88
CA ILE A 1017 -15.92 -37.60 -14.11
C ILE A 1017 -14.51 -38.09 -14.47
N GLY A 1018 -13.50 -37.73 -13.66
CA GLY A 1018 -12.11 -38.13 -13.88
C GLY A 1018 -11.93 -39.64 -13.97
N THR A 1019 -11.08 -40.10 -14.89
CA THR A 1019 -10.84 -41.53 -15.14
C THR A 1019 -10.37 -42.27 -13.88
N VAL A 1020 -9.55 -41.63 -13.05
CA VAL A 1020 -9.04 -42.19 -11.79
C VAL A 1020 -10.11 -42.15 -10.71
N THR A 1021 -10.89 -41.07 -10.64
CA THR A 1021 -12.03 -40.91 -9.72
C THR A 1021 -13.07 -42.01 -9.94
N LEU A 1022 -13.49 -42.26 -11.18
CA LEU A 1022 -14.44 -43.33 -11.52
C LEU A 1022 -13.88 -44.72 -11.17
N ALA A 1023 -12.58 -44.93 -11.30
CA ALA A 1023 -11.95 -46.18 -10.88
C ALA A 1023 -11.91 -46.32 -9.35
N ASP A 1024 -11.71 -45.24 -8.60
CA ASP A 1024 -11.81 -45.21 -7.13
C ASP A 1024 -13.21 -45.59 -6.65
N GLU A 1025 -14.24 -44.95 -7.21
CA GLU A 1025 -15.65 -45.24 -6.91
C GLU A 1025 -16.00 -46.69 -7.24
N ARG A 1026 -15.47 -47.22 -8.35
CA ARG A 1026 -15.65 -48.62 -8.72
C ARG A 1026 -15.02 -49.56 -7.69
N PHE A 1027 -13.83 -49.26 -7.18
CA PHE A 1027 -13.22 -50.04 -6.10
C PHE A 1027 -14.05 -49.95 -4.82
N GLN A 1028 -14.52 -48.76 -4.47
CA GLN A 1028 -15.37 -48.53 -3.30
C GLN A 1028 -16.67 -49.34 -3.38
N THR A 1029 -17.38 -49.27 -4.51
CA THR A 1029 -18.61 -50.03 -4.75
C THR A 1029 -18.38 -51.55 -4.64
N GLN A 1030 -17.22 -52.05 -5.12
CA GLN A 1030 -16.89 -53.48 -4.98
C GLN A 1030 -16.61 -53.88 -3.52
N ILE A 1031 -15.95 -53.01 -2.76
CA ILE A 1031 -15.70 -53.19 -1.33
C ILE A 1031 -17.04 -53.23 -0.58
N ASP A 1032 -17.92 -52.27 -0.84
CA ASP A 1032 -19.23 -52.17 -0.21
C ASP A 1032 -20.09 -53.39 -0.53
N SER A 1033 -20.11 -53.83 -1.80
CA SER A 1033 -20.78 -55.08 -2.18
C SER A 1033 -20.22 -56.31 -1.46
N GLN A 1034 -18.91 -56.37 -1.18
CA GLN A 1034 -18.35 -57.46 -0.39
C GLN A 1034 -18.70 -57.33 1.11
N ASN A 1035 -18.75 -56.12 1.65
CA ASN A 1035 -19.17 -55.84 3.03
C ASN A 1035 -20.64 -56.21 3.24
N ASP A 1036 -21.54 -55.84 2.33
CA ASP A 1036 -22.95 -56.24 2.35
C ASP A 1036 -23.11 -57.76 2.35
N ARG A 1037 -22.27 -58.47 1.57
CA ARG A 1037 -22.26 -59.94 1.58
C ARG A 1037 -21.81 -60.50 2.92
N ILE A 1038 -20.84 -59.87 3.58
CA ILE A 1038 -20.44 -60.24 4.95
C ILE A 1038 -21.61 -59.99 5.91
N GLU A 1039 -22.30 -58.85 5.80
CA GLU A 1039 -23.43 -58.52 6.66
C GLU A 1039 -24.59 -59.52 6.49
N GLN A 1040 -24.93 -59.89 5.25
CA GLN A 1040 -25.93 -60.92 4.99
C GLN A 1040 -25.53 -62.28 5.59
N ILE A 1041 -24.24 -62.63 5.55
CA ILE A 1041 -23.72 -63.84 6.21
C ILE A 1041 -23.84 -63.69 7.73
N ASP A 1042 -23.53 -62.53 8.30
CA ASP A 1042 -23.68 -62.23 9.73
C ASP A 1042 -25.13 -62.38 10.21
N GLN A 1043 -26.08 -61.80 9.49
CA GLN A 1043 -27.50 -61.92 9.79
C GLN A 1043 -27.97 -63.39 9.72
N ARG A 1044 -27.50 -64.16 8.74
CA ARG A 1044 -27.79 -65.61 8.66
C ARG A 1044 -27.20 -66.40 9.82
N ILE A 1045 -25.96 -66.11 10.21
CA ILE A 1045 -25.29 -66.74 11.36
C ILE A 1045 -26.04 -66.39 12.65
N ALA A 1046 -26.49 -65.13 12.82
CA ALA A 1046 -27.27 -64.69 13.97
C ALA A 1046 -28.65 -65.37 14.05
N ALA A 1047 -29.40 -65.41 12.95
CA ALA A 1047 -30.69 -66.11 12.90
C ALA A 1047 -30.53 -67.62 13.18
N LYS A 1048 -29.44 -68.23 12.69
CA LYS A 1048 -29.13 -69.63 12.97
C LYS A 1048 -28.75 -69.85 14.43
N ARG A 1049 -28.00 -68.92 15.05
CA ARG A 1049 -27.71 -68.93 16.49
C ARG A 1049 -29.00 -68.95 17.31
N GLU A 1050 -29.94 -68.06 17.03
CA GLU A 1050 -31.24 -68.02 17.73
C GLU A 1050 -32.07 -69.29 17.53
N ARG A 1051 -32.06 -69.84 16.31
CA ARG A 1051 -32.76 -71.11 16.03
C ARG A 1051 -32.14 -72.26 16.82
N LEU A 1052 -30.82 -72.40 16.79
CA LEU A 1052 -30.11 -73.43 17.55
C LEU A 1052 -30.33 -73.26 19.06
N GLN A 1053 -30.28 -72.04 19.58
CA GLN A 1053 -30.60 -71.75 20.99
C GLN A 1053 -32.02 -72.22 21.36
N ARG A 1054 -33.03 -71.96 20.50
CA ARG A 1054 -34.40 -72.44 20.70
C ARG A 1054 -34.53 -73.97 20.62
N GLU A 1055 -33.86 -74.61 19.67
CA GLU A 1055 -33.86 -76.07 19.52
C GLU A 1055 -33.24 -76.75 20.75
N PHE A 1056 -32.10 -76.24 21.24
CA PHE A 1056 -31.47 -76.75 22.46
C PHE A 1056 -32.33 -76.50 23.72
N LEU A 1057 -32.98 -75.34 23.83
CA LEU A 1057 -33.91 -75.06 24.93
C LEU A 1057 -35.15 -75.98 24.92
N ALA A 1058 -35.72 -76.23 23.74
CA ALA A 1058 -36.85 -77.13 23.57
C ALA A 1058 -36.46 -78.59 23.89
N MET A 1059 -35.25 -78.99 23.51
CA MET A 1059 -34.69 -80.31 23.82
C MET A 1059 -34.46 -80.48 25.32
N GLU A 1060 -33.92 -79.47 26.01
CA GLU A 1060 -33.80 -79.45 27.47
C GLU A 1060 -35.16 -79.57 28.16
N THR A 1061 -36.17 -78.84 27.67
CA THR A 1061 -37.54 -78.91 28.22
C THR A 1061 -38.18 -80.29 28.01
N ALA A 1062 -37.99 -80.90 26.84
CA ALA A 1062 -38.48 -82.25 26.54
C ALA A 1062 -37.76 -83.31 27.40
N LEU A 1063 -36.45 -83.18 27.60
CA LEU A 1063 -35.66 -84.03 28.49
C LEU A 1063 -36.09 -83.86 29.95
N ALA A 1064 -36.40 -82.63 30.40
CA ALA A 1064 -36.96 -82.36 31.72
C ALA A 1064 -38.28 -83.12 31.95
N GLN A 1065 -39.18 -83.07 30.95
CA GLN A 1065 -40.46 -83.77 31.00
C GLN A 1065 -40.28 -85.30 30.96
N LEU A 1066 -39.35 -85.82 30.16
CA LEU A 1066 -39.03 -87.25 30.11
C LEU A 1066 -38.43 -87.76 31.41
N GLN A 1067 -37.49 -87.05 32.03
CA GLN A 1067 -36.97 -87.39 33.35
C GLN A 1067 -38.05 -87.28 34.44
N GLY A 1068 -38.95 -86.29 34.34
CA GLY A 1068 -40.13 -86.18 35.20
C GLY A 1068 -41.09 -87.36 35.06
N GLN A 1069 -41.36 -87.82 33.83
CA GLN A 1069 -42.16 -89.02 33.55
C GLN A 1069 -41.46 -90.30 34.01
N GLN A 1070 -40.14 -90.40 33.85
CA GLN A 1070 -39.35 -91.53 34.33
C GLN A 1070 -39.34 -91.58 35.86
N GLY A 1071 -39.26 -90.43 36.53
CA GLY A 1071 -39.44 -90.30 37.98
C GLY A 1071 -40.85 -90.71 38.44
N ALA A 1072 -41.89 -90.28 37.71
CA ALA A 1072 -43.26 -90.69 37.98
C ALA A 1072 -43.47 -92.20 37.77
N LEU A 1073 -42.91 -92.79 36.71
CA LEU A 1073 -42.92 -94.23 36.44
C LEU A 1073 -42.15 -95.04 37.50
N LEU A 1074 -41.03 -94.52 38.00
CA LEU A 1074 -40.28 -95.13 39.11
C LEU A 1074 -41.08 -95.10 40.42
N SER A 1075 -41.86 -94.03 40.68
CA SER A 1075 -42.77 -93.96 41.83
C SER A 1075 -44.01 -94.87 41.71
N LEU A 1076 -44.51 -95.09 40.48
CA LEU A 1076 -45.58 -96.05 40.17
C LEU A 1076 -45.08 -97.49 40.32
N SER A 1077 -43.85 -97.77 39.88
CA SER A 1077 -43.15 -99.04 40.09
C SER A 1077 -42.92 -99.34 41.58
N SER A 1078 -42.59 -98.34 42.40
CA SER A 1078 -42.40 -98.55 43.85
C SER A 1078 -43.71 -98.78 44.60
N ASN A 1079 -44.83 -98.17 44.17
CA ASN A 1079 -46.14 -98.38 44.79
C ASN A 1079 -46.83 -99.70 44.39
N LEU A 1080 -46.39 -100.36 43.31
CA LEU A 1080 -46.90 -101.68 42.91
C LEU A 1080 -46.17 -102.86 43.58
N ASN A 1081 -45.17 -102.61 44.43
CA ASN A 1081 -44.37 -103.66 45.08
C ASN A 1081 -44.50 -103.70 46.62
N LEU A 1082 -45.63 -103.22 47.15
CA LEU A 1082 -46.08 -103.46 48.54
C LEU A 1082 -47.50 -104.06 48.51
N GLY A 1083 -47.56 -105.30 48.03
CA GLY A 1083 -48.65 -106.25 48.24
C GLY A 1083 -48.08 -107.53 48.80
#